data_AF-A0A3M0X1E2-F1
#
_entry.id   AF-A0A3M0X1E2-F1
#
_cell.length_a   1.000
_cell.length_b   1.000
_cell.length_c   1.000
_cell.angle_alpha   90.00
_cell.angle_beta   90.00
_cell.angle_gamma   90.00
#
_symmetry.space_group_name_H-M   'P 1'
#
loop_
_entity.id
_entity.type
_entity.pdbx_description
1 polymer ?
#
loop_
_entity_poly.entity_id
_entity_poly.type
_entity_poly.pdbx_seq_one_letter_code
_entity_poly.pdbx_strand_id
1 'polypeptide(L)'
;MKLIVNGQPLEYNGDPEKSLLTFLREDLGILSPKDGCAPQAACGACAVDVNGKAVLGCVTKMGKLADARVTTIEGFGRFRQDVFANAFVKTGGVQCGYCIPGIVVQANALINKNSEPSREEIAKALTPHLCRCTGYKKIIDAIEVAAEAIRKEEEVPPPNGNGRVGSRYPKYQAQKLVLGQHHYVDDIRLAGMVHGALKFSDHPRAVVKRIDTTAAEQMEGVIRVFTAKDVPGERWIGLIRQDWPLMVAEGETTRYIGDVLAGVVAVSETAARQAVAAIRVEYDVLEPVTDPFKAMEAGAPAIHEGGNILSQTVTNRGSVEDARAKSAYIARRQFQTQRIEHGFMEPEAAVAYPEDDGVVVLSQSQGVFEDRTQIARLLGLPLPKVRVVLVPNGGGFGGKEDLTVQGHAAVMAYHLGVPVKVKLNRHESIRMHPKRHPIWMDYEVGCDEKGVLTFVKVNFVGDTGAYASVGMKVLERSAGHATGAYNVPVTDVVATAVYTNNIPCGAMRGFGVNQAIFGLESLIDELCEQGGFDRWQFRYNNALQDGDMTATGQIIEAGAGARATLEAVKEQFYAAKYAGLACGLKNTGIGNGMPDASKVRVEIEAPDRIVIDHGWTEMGQGVHTMAIQTLATETGLNPRHMVVRVDTAFEQETGMTTASRATSLVGNAMIDCAKKIRQDLAAHT
;
A
#
# COMPACT_ATOMS: atom_id res chain seq x y z
N MET A 1 17.62 33.61 16.18
CA MET A 1 18.59 33.49 15.07
C MET A 1 17.97 34.00 13.78
N LYS A 2 18.77 34.54 12.87
CA LYS A 2 18.33 34.94 11.52
C LYS A 2 18.58 33.81 10.54
N LEU A 3 17.69 33.63 9.57
CA LEU A 3 17.86 32.70 8.44
C LEU A 3 17.04 33.22 7.25
N ILE A 4 17.29 32.69 6.06
CA ILE A 4 16.51 33.01 4.86
C ILE A 4 15.79 31.74 4.42
N VAL A 5 14.45 31.78 4.33
CA VAL A 5 13.63 30.65 3.85
C VAL A 5 12.97 31.06 2.54
N ASN A 6 13.25 30.34 1.45
CA ASN A 6 12.69 30.63 0.11
C ASN A 6 12.88 32.09 -0.32
N GLY A 7 14.03 32.68 0.02
CA GLY A 7 14.36 34.07 -0.29
C GLY A 7 13.81 35.11 0.70
N GLN A 8 12.99 34.71 1.68
CA GLN A 8 12.45 35.60 2.70
C GLN A 8 13.29 35.56 3.98
N PRO A 9 13.79 36.71 4.49
CA PRO A 9 14.49 36.76 5.77
C PRO A 9 13.51 36.49 6.91
N LEU A 10 13.93 35.70 7.88
CA LEU A 10 13.12 35.29 9.03
C LEU A 10 13.96 35.35 10.31
N GLU A 11 13.32 35.78 11.41
CA GLU A 11 13.87 35.68 12.76
C GLU A 11 13.18 34.56 13.52
N TYR A 12 13.96 33.56 13.96
CA TYR A 12 13.48 32.43 14.74
C TYR A 12 13.95 32.54 16.19
N ASN A 13 13.00 32.54 17.12
CA ASN A 13 13.22 32.57 18.58
C ASN A 13 12.64 31.34 19.30
N GLY A 14 12.26 30.29 18.57
CA GLY A 14 11.71 29.06 19.13
C GLY A 14 12.78 28.06 19.61
N ASP A 15 12.34 26.83 19.89
CA ASP A 15 13.18 25.74 20.38
C ASP A 15 14.33 25.40 19.40
N PRO A 16 15.62 25.49 19.82
CA PRO A 16 16.76 25.12 18.98
C PRO A 16 16.81 23.62 18.62
N GLU A 17 16.17 22.76 19.41
CA GLU A 17 16.12 21.31 19.18
C GLU A 17 14.96 20.86 18.28
N LYS A 18 14.06 21.78 17.91
CA LYS A 18 13.04 21.52 16.88
C LYS A 18 13.72 21.15 15.57
N SER A 19 13.19 20.14 14.87
CA SER A 19 13.70 19.77 13.55
C SER A 19 13.29 20.79 12.49
N LEU A 20 14.12 20.95 11.46
CA LEU A 20 13.81 21.80 10.30
C LEU A 20 12.52 21.34 9.61
N LEU A 21 12.29 20.03 9.52
CA LEU A 21 11.05 19.49 8.96
C LEU A 21 9.81 19.96 9.74
N THR A 22 9.85 19.84 11.07
CA THR A 22 8.75 20.28 11.94
C THR A 22 8.54 21.78 11.83
N PHE A 23 9.62 22.58 11.85
CA PHE A 23 9.54 24.02 11.67
C PHE A 23 8.89 24.40 10.34
N LEU A 24 9.35 23.83 9.22
CA LEU A 24 8.78 24.11 7.90
C LEU A 24 7.30 23.75 7.81
N ARG A 25 6.92 22.56 8.28
CA ARG A 25 5.54 22.06 8.14
C ARG A 25 4.56 22.70 9.12
N GLU A 26 4.92 22.76 10.40
CA GLU A 26 3.99 23.16 11.46
C GLU A 26 4.02 24.66 11.74
N ASP A 27 5.20 25.31 11.65
CA ASP A 27 5.30 26.75 11.97
C ASP A 27 5.11 27.62 10.71
N LEU A 28 5.58 27.17 9.53
CA LEU A 28 5.52 27.94 8.28
C LEU A 28 4.48 27.44 7.27
N GLY A 29 3.86 26.27 7.48
CA GLY A 29 2.91 25.69 6.54
C GLY A 29 3.51 25.27 5.19
N ILE A 30 4.84 25.05 5.13
CA ILE A 30 5.55 24.59 3.94
C ILE A 30 5.53 23.05 3.91
N LEU A 31 4.73 22.51 2.99
CA LEU A 31 4.36 21.09 2.98
C LEU A 31 5.08 20.25 1.91
N SER A 32 5.90 20.85 1.04
CA SER A 32 6.65 20.08 0.05
C SER A 32 7.61 19.06 0.67
N PRO A 33 8.32 19.31 1.80
CA PRO A 33 9.07 18.29 2.52
C PRO A 33 8.09 17.36 3.25
N LYS A 34 8.18 16.05 2.97
CA LYS A 34 7.24 15.05 3.50
C LYS A 34 7.81 14.29 4.69
N ASP A 35 6.95 13.94 5.63
CA ASP A 35 7.30 13.14 6.81
C ASP A 35 6.98 11.64 6.60
N GLY A 36 7.92 10.92 5.99
CA GLY A 36 7.79 9.48 5.79
C GLY A 36 8.38 8.60 6.90
N CYS A 37 9.52 9.01 7.45
CA CYS A 37 10.25 8.27 8.48
C CYS A 37 10.94 9.22 9.47
N ALA A 38 10.36 10.37 9.80
CA ALA A 38 10.96 11.17 10.86
C ALA A 38 10.89 10.40 12.20
N PRO A 39 11.92 10.51 13.05
CA PRO A 39 13.21 11.19 12.85
C PRO A 39 14.34 10.25 12.35
N GLN A 40 14.03 9.07 11.80
CA GLN A 40 15.02 8.04 11.43
C GLN A 40 15.96 8.41 10.26
N ALA A 41 15.62 9.44 9.46
CA ALA A 41 16.45 9.91 8.34
C ALA A 41 16.79 8.85 7.26
N ALA A 42 15.92 7.85 7.07
CA ALA A 42 16.17 6.74 6.15
C ALA A 42 15.54 6.89 4.75
N CYS A 43 14.51 7.73 4.58
CA CYS A 43 13.70 7.72 3.34
C CYS A 43 13.97 8.87 2.36
N GLY A 44 14.63 9.95 2.78
CA GLY A 44 14.91 11.11 1.92
C GLY A 44 13.72 12.01 1.56
N ALA A 45 12.48 11.69 1.98
CA ALA A 45 11.28 12.44 1.59
C ALA A 45 11.21 13.86 2.19
N CYS A 46 11.95 14.11 3.26
CA CYS A 46 12.03 15.41 3.95
C CYS A 46 13.21 16.27 3.48
N ALA A 47 13.82 15.96 2.33
CA ALA A 47 15.00 16.68 1.87
C ALA A 47 14.68 18.15 1.57
N VAL A 48 15.59 19.03 2.00
CA VAL A 48 15.54 20.49 1.83
C VAL A 48 16.93 20.98 1.42
N ASP A 49 17.02 21.99 0.56
CA ASP A 49 18.30 22.61 0.24
C ASP A 49 18.70 23.57 1.37
N VAL A 50 19.88 23.37 1.96
CA VAL A 50 20.50 24.29 2.91
C VAL A 50 21.87 24.68 2.36
N ASN A 51 22.03 25.96 2.02
CA ASN A 51 23.26 26.54 1.47
C ASN A 51 23.79 25.79 0.22
N GLY A 52 22.90 25.38 -0.69
CA GLY A 52 23.22 24.69 -1.94
C GLY A 52 23.44 23.18 -1.78
N LYS A 53 23.10 22.62 -0.62
CA LYS A 53 23.22 21.18 -0.33
C LYS A 53 21.88 20.63 0.11
N ALA A 54 21.42 19.56 -0.52
CA ALA A 54 20.28 18.81 -0.03
C ALA A 54 20.61 18.11 1.30
N VAL A 55 19.83 18.39 2.33
CA VAL A 55 19.95 17.81 3.68
C VAL A 55 18.61 17.26 4.15
N LEU A 56 18.63 16.33 5.09
CA LEU A 56 17.43 15.70 5.63
C LEU A 56 16.80 16.56 6.74
N GLY A 57 15.66 17.18 6.46
CA GLY A 57 15.02 18.13 7.39
C GLY A 57 14.63 17.52 8.74
N CYS A 58 14.33 16.22 8.79
CA CYS A 58 13.87 15.56 10.03
C CYS A 58 14.95 15.44 11.13
N VAL A 59 16.23 15.52 10.77
CA VAL A 59 17.36 15.43 11.71
C VAL A 59 18.21 16.70 11.76
N THR A 60 17.97 17.65 10.86
CA THR A 60 18.58 18.98 10.92
C THR A 60 17.89 19.81 11.99
N LYS A 61 18.64 20.23 13.02
CA LYS A 61 18.12 21.03 14.13
C LYS A 61 18.10 22.52 13.80
N MET A 62 17.08 23.23 14.27
CA MET A 62 16.96 24.68 14.07
C MET A 62 18.18 25.44 14.60
N GLY A 63 18.72 25.08 15.77
CA GLY A 63 19.91 25.72 16.34
C GLY A 63 21.17 25.72 15.47
N LYS A 64 21.22 24.90 14.40
CA LYS A 64 22.35 24.84 13.44
C LYS A 64 22.16 25.70 12.19
N LEU A 65 21.07 26.47 12.11
CA LEU A 65 20.67 27.18 10.89
C LEU A 65 20.80 28.71 10.98
N ALA A 66 21.57 29.21 11.95
CA ALA A 66 21.91 30.63 11.99
C ALA A 66 22.60 31.05 10.67
N ASP A 67 22.09 32.13 10.08
CA ASP A 67 22.53 32.73 8.81
C ASP A 67 22.45 31.78 7.60
N ALA A 68 21.73 30.66 7.73
CA ALA A 68 21.55 29.70 6.64
C ALA A 68 20.48 30.17 5.64
N ARG A 69 20.69 29.81 4.36
CA ARG A 69 19.66 29.88 3.33
C ARG A 69 19.02 28.50 3.14
N VAL A 70 17.76 28.40 3.51
CA VAL A 70 16.91 27.22 3.36
C VAL A 70 16.04 27.42 2.12
N THR A 71 16.08 26.48 1.18
CA THR A 71 15.25 26.51 -0.04
C THR A 71 14.50 25.19 -0.19
N THR A 72 13.18 25.26 -0.19
CA THR A 72 12.28 24.16 -0.56
C THR A 72 11.86 24.31 -2.03
N ILE A 73 11.04 23.40 -2.57
CA ILE A 73 10.59 23.48 -3.97
C ILE A 73 9.88 24.81 -4.26
N GLU A 74 9.14 25.33 -3.29
CA GLU A 74 8.45 26.62 -3.35
C GLU A 74 9.42 27.78 -3.69
N GLY A 75 10.71 27.65 -3.36
CA GLY A 75 11.75 28.64 -3.64
C GLY A 75 12.57 28.43 -4.93
N PHE A 76 12.29 27.41 -5.76
CA PHE A 76 13.11 27.10 -6.96
C PHE A 76 12.92 28.06 -8.14
N GLY A 77 11.94 28.95 -8.07
CA GLY A 77 11.53 29.78 -9.20
C GLY A 77 10.70 29.01 -10.22
N ARG A 78 9.88 29.73 -11.00
CA ARG A 78 8.84 29.12 -11.85
C ARG A 78 9.42 28.20 -12.93
N PHE A 79 10.48 28.63 -13.62
CA PHE A 79 11.13 27.85 -14.67
C PHE A 79 11.54 26.45 -14.20
N ARG A 80 12.26 26.35 -13.08
CA ARG A 80 12.72 25.05 -12.55
C ARG A 80 11.57 24.19 -12.04
N GLN A 81 10.55 24.80 -11.41
CA GLN A 81 9.34 24.08 -11.02
C GLN A 81 8.67 23.42 -12.23
N ASP A 82 8.47 24.18 -13.32
CA ASP A 82 7.84 23.67 -14.54
C ASP A 82 8.69 22.57 -15.21
N VAL A 83 10.02 22.76 -15.29
CA VAL A 83 10.94 21.75 -15.86
C VAL A 83 10.87 20.44 -15.08
N PHE A 84 11.01 20.47 -13.75
CA PHE A 84 10.94 19.24 -12.96
C PHE A 84 9.55 18.58 -13.04
N ALA A 85 8.48 19.37 -12.90
CA ALA A 85 7.11 18.86 -13.00
C ALA A 85 6.90 18.13 -14.33
N ASN A 86 7.26 18.76 -15.45
CA ASN A 86 7.03 18.20 -16.78
C ASN A 86 7.98 17.05 -17.11
N ALA A 87 9.24 17.09 -16.66
CA ALA A 87 10.19 15.99 -16.85
C ALA A 87 9.70 14.71 -16.18
N PHE A 88 9.29 14.78 -14.91
CA PHE A 88 8.76 13.63 -14.17
C PHE A 88 7.45 13.11 -14.76
N VAL A 89 6.55 14.00 -15.19
CA VAL A 89 5.29 13.61 -15.85
C VAL A 89 5.57 12.92 -17.19
N LYS A 90 6.49 13.45 -18.00
CA LYS A 90 6.82 12.94 -19.34
C LYS A 90 7.42 11.54 -19.31
N THR A 91 8.28 11.26 -18.34
CA THR A 91 8.95 9.96 -18.23
C THR A 91 8.15 8.93 -17.45
N GLY A 92 7.10 9.34 -16.74
CA GLY A 92 6.41 8.49 -15.76
C GLY A 92 7.25 8.28 -14.49
N GLY A 93 8.12 9.23 -14.14
CA GLY A 93 8.95 9.22 -12.94
C GLY A 93 8.19 9.43 -11.63
N VAL A 94 6.86 9.57 -11.68
CA VAL A 94 5.98 9.81 -10.54
C VAL A 94 4.77 8.86 -10.54
N GLN A 95 4.52 8.22 -9.40
CA GLN A 95 3.33 7.39 -9.14
C GLN A 95 2.53 7.95 -7.98
N CYS A 96 2.79 7.51 -6.73
CA CYS A 96 2.13 8.05 -5.55
C CYS A 96 2.54 9.48 -5.28
N GLY A 97 3.79 9.86 -5.59
CA GLY A 97 4.30 11.22 -5.46
C GLY A 97 5.01 11.53 -4.14
N TYR A 98 4.83 10.72 -3.10
CA TYR A 98 5.22 11.09 -1.75
C TYR A 98 6.72 11.38 -1.57
N CYS A 99 7.59 10.61 -2.22
CA CYS A 99 9.05 10.81 -2.14
C CYS A 99 9.60 11.81 -3.16
N ILE A 100 8.80 12.18 -4.17
CA ILE A 100 9.28 12.93 -5.33
C ILE A 100 9.74 14.34 -4.96
N PRO A 101 9.09 15.09 -4.05
CA PRO A 101 9.58 16.41 -3.66
C PRO A 101 11.01 16.39 -3.11
N GLY A 102 11.32 15.47 -2.20
CA GLY A 102 12.68 15.33 -1.68
C GLY A 102 13.69 14.93 -2.77
N ILE A 103 13.28 14.08 -3.71
CA ILE A 103 14.11 13.69 -4.86
C ILE A 103 14.38 14.89 -5.79
N VAL A 104 13.38 15.74 -6.05
CA VAL A 104 13.52 16.95 -6.84
C VAL A 104 14.51 17.91 -6.19
N VAL A 105 14.47 18.05 -4.87
CA VAL A 105 15.46 18.85 -4.12
C VAL A 105 16.88 18.31 -4.30
N GLN A 106 17.06 16.99 -4.14
CA GLN A 106 18.35 16.34 -4.35
C GLN A 106 18.85 16.47 -5.80
N ALA A 107 17.96 16.32 -6.77
CA ALA A 107 18.27 16.46 -8.19
C ALA A 107 18.69 17.90 -8.52
N ASN A 108 17.98 18.90 -7.99
CA ASN A 108 18.32 20.31 -8.17
C ASN A 108 19.71 20.64 -7.58
N ALA A 109 20.01 20.13 -6.38
CA ALA A 109 21.32 20.29 -5.76
C ALA A 109 22.45 19.62 -6.58
N LEU A 110 22.19 18.43 -7.15
CA LEU A 110 23.12 17.76 -8.04
C LEU A 110 23.38 18.57 -9.32
N ILE A 111 22.31 19.02 -9.99
CA ILE A 111 22.38 19.75 -11.27
C ILE A 111 23.11 21.08 -11.10
N ASN A 112 22.94 21.76 -9.96
CA ASN A 112 23.67 23.00 -9.66
C ASN A 112 25.18 22.78 -9.50
N LYS A 113 25.61 21.57 -9.11
CA LYS A 113 27.02 21.21 -8.96
C LYS A 113 27.62 20.64 -10.25
N ASN A 114 26.84 19.85 -10.98
CA ASN A 114 27.19 19.27 -12.26
C ASN A 114 25.99 19.37 -13.20
N SER A 115 26.07 20.21 -14.24
CA SER A 115 24.98 20.44 -15.21
C SER A 115 24.79 19.29 -16.21
N GLU A 116 25.70 18.32 -16.23
CA GLU A 116 25.65 17.12 -17.08
C GLU A 116 25.94 15.84 -16.27
N PRO A 117 25.13 15.54 -15.23
CA PRO A 117 25.39 14.38 -14.39
C PRO A 117 25.13 13.09 -15.18
N SER A 118 26.05 12.15 -15.12
CA SER A 118 25.88 10.81 -15.65
C SER A 118 24.79 10.04 -14.89
N ARG A 119 24.22 8.99 -15.51
CA ARG A 119 23.25 8.10 -14.83
C ARG A 119 23.79 7.51 -13.53
N GLU A 120 25.08 7.19 -13.49
CA GLU A 120 25.74 6.67 -12.29
C GLU A 120 25.79 7.72 -11.18
N GLU A 121 26.13 8.97 -11.51
CA GLU A 121 26.11 10.07 -10.55
C GLU A 121 24.70 10.36 -10.04
N ILE A 122 23.69 10.33 -10.92
CA ILE A 122 22.28 10.46 -10.52
C ILE A 122 21.89 9.32 -9.57
N ALA A 123 22.17 8.07 -9.94
CA ALA A 123 21.87 6.91 -9.10
C ALA A 123 22.56 7.02 -7.72
N LYS A 124 23.84 7.41 -7.70
CA LYS A 124 24.59 7.62 -6.47
C LYS A 124 23.99 8.74 -5.61
N ALA A 125 23.60 9.86 -6.21
CA ALA A 125 22.96 10.97 -5.52
C ALA A 125 21.60 10.58 -4.91
N LEU A 126 20.90 9.61 -5.51
CA LEU A 126 19.62 9.10 -5.02
C LEU A 126 19.74 8.03 -3.93
N THR A 127 20.94 7.56 -3.57
CA THR A 127 21.13 6.54 -2.53
C THR A 127 20.40 6.85 -1.21
N PRO A 128 20.35 8.11 -0.72
CA PRO A 128 19.60 8.46 0.50
C PRO A 128 18.07 8.56 0.31
N HIS A 129 17.55 8.33 -0.90
CA HIS A 129 16.15 8.52 -1.26
C HIS A 129 15.47 7.19 -1.59
N LEU A 130 14.42 6.88 -0.83
CA LEU A 130 13.60 5.70 -1.07
C LEU A 130 12.43 6.03 -2.00
N CYS A 131 12.20 5.17 -3.00
CA CYS A 131 10.98 5.16 -3.78
C CYS A 131 10.44 3.73 -3.87
N ARG A 132 9.27 3.50 -3.28
CA ARG A 132 8.64 2.16 -3.30
C ARG A 132 7.85 1.86 -4.58
N CYS A 133 7.56 2.87 -5.40
CA CYS A 133 6.62 2.74 -6.52
C CYS A 133 7.27 2.49 -7.88
N THR A 134 8.35 3.21 -8.21
CA THR A 134 8.78 3.38 -9.62
C THR A 134 9.95 2.50 -10.05
N GLY A 135 10.69 1.91 -9.11
CA GLY A 135 11.92 1.16 -9.41
C GLY A 135 13.05 2.04 -9.96
N TYR A 136 13.04 3.34 -9.68
CA TYR A 136 14.09 4.34 -9.97
C TYR A 136 14.39 4.66 -11.44
N LYS A 137 14.28 3.71 -12.37
CA LYS A 137 14.67 3.90 -13.77
C LYS A 137 14.05 5.17 -14.38
N LYS A 138 12.74 5.37 -14.19
CA LYS A 138 12.02 6.56 -14.69
C LYS A 138 12.28 7.85 -13.93
N ILE A 139 12.74 7.75 -12.68
CA ILE A 139 13.22 8.92 -11.91
C ILE A 139 14.55 9.38 -12.49
N ILE A 140 15.47 8.45 -12.77
CA ILE A 140 16.75 8.79 -13.42
C ILE A 140 16.50 9.42 -14.79
N ASP A 141 15.63 8.81 -15.61
CA ASP A 141 15.23 9.38 -16.91
C ASP A 141 14.67 10.81 -16.75
N ALA A 142 13.89 11.09 -15.69
CA ALA A 142 13.35 12.43 -15.43
C ALA A 142 14.44 13.45 -15.07
N ILE A 143 15.42 13.04 -14.27
CA ILE A 143 16.52 13.92 -13.84
C ILE A 143 17.43 14.27 -15.02
N GLU A 144 17.69 13.33 -15.93
CA GLU A 144 18.42 13.60 -17.18
C GLU A 144 17.70 14.65 -18.04
N VAL A 145 16.39 14.46 -18.25
CA VAL A 145 15.56 15.42 -19.01
C VAL A 145 15.56 16.80 -18.36
N ALA A 146 15.45 16.86 -17.03
CA ALA A 146 15.49 18.13 -16.30
C ALA A 146 16.88 18.79 -16.37
N ALA A 147 17.97 18.02 -16.24
CA ALA A 147 19.33 18.53 -16.33
C ALA A 147 19.63 19.14 -17.70
N GLU A 148 19.23 18.45 -18.77
CA GLU A 148 19.37 18.95 -20.14
C GLU A 148 18.58 20.25 -20.36
N ALA A 149 17.31 20.27 -19.96
CA ALA A 149 16.44 21.44 -20.12
C ALA A 149 16.94 22.64 -19.32
N ILE A 150 17.39 22.43 -18.07
CA ILE A 150 17.98 23.49 -17.23
C ILE A 150 19.26 24.03 -17.85
N ARG A 151 20.13 23.16 -18.38
CA ARG A 151 21.39 23.55 -19.02
C ARG A 151 21.18 24.38 -20.28
N LYS A 152 20.15 24.05 -21.06
CA LYS A 152 19.81 24.74 -22.32
C LYS A 152 18.87 25.93 -22.13
N GLU A 153 18.36 26.14 -20.91
CA GLU A 153 17.29 27.11 -20.62
C GLU A 153 16.02 26.87 -21.47
N GLU A 154 15.70 25.59 -21.71
CA GLU A 154 14.57 25.15 -22.53
C GLU A 154 13.39 24.66 -21.66
N GLU A 155 12.17 24.83 -22.18
CA GLU A 155 10.98 24.25 -21.57
C GLU A 155 10.89 22.74 -21.84
N VAL A 156 10.40 21.99 -20.86
CA VAL A 156 9.98 20.59 -21.08
C VAL A 156 8.47 20.62 -21.35
N PRO A 157 8.00 20.34 -22.58
CA PRO A 157 6.57 20.31 -22.85
C PRO A 157 5.92 19.12 -22.14
N PRO A 158 4.71 19.28 -21.57
CA PRO A 158 3.96 18.16 -21.01
C PRO A 158 3.56 17.20 -22.14
N PRO A 159 3.36 15.89 -21.84
CA PRO A 159 2.81 14.95 -22.82
C PRO A 159 1.49 15.46 -23.41
N ASN A 160 1.40 15.48 -24.74
CA ASN A 160 0.26 15.98 -25.49
C ASN A 160 -0.61 14.87 -26.09
N GLY A 161 -0.62 13.69 -25.45
CA GLY A 161 -1.49 12.59 -25.87
C GLY A 161 -2.97 13.01 -25.88
N ASN A 162 -3.76 12.41 -26.77
CA ASN A 162 -5.20 12.69 -26.90
C ASN A 162 -6.04 12.24 -25.68
N GLY A 163 -5.41 11.68 -24.65
CA GLY A 163 -6.05 11.19 -23.44
C GLY A 163 -6.94 9.98 -23.64
N ARG A 164 -6.81 9.25 -24.75
CA ARG A 164 -7.49 7.98 -24.96
C ARG A 164 -6.71 6.82 -24.34
N VAL A 165 -7.39 5.70 -24.09
CA VAL A 165 -6.79 4.45 -23.62
C VAL A 165 -5.65 4.05 -24.58
N GLY A 166 -4.51 3.65 -24.02
CA GLY A 166 -3.30 3.31 -24.77
C GLY A 166 -2.40 4.50 -25.15
N SER A 167 -2.87 5.75 -24.99
CA SER A 167 -2.04 6.94 -25.23
C SER A 167 -1.16 7.32 -24.03
N ARG A 168 -0.04 7.98 -24.29
CA ARG A 168 0.81 8.61 -23.26
C ARG A 168 0.20 9.94 -22.82
N TYR A 169 -0.72 9.89 -21.86
CA TYR A 169 -1.37 11.06 -21.25
C TYR A 169 -0.78 11.35 -19.86
N PRO A 170 -0.71 12.62 -19.42
CA PRO A 170 -0.28 12.96 -18.07
C PRO A 170 -1.13 12.24 -17.01
N LYS A 171 -0.48 11.60 -16.03
CA LYS A 171 -1.19 11.05 -14.87
C LYS A 171 -1.95 12.18 -14.16
N TYR A 172 -3.19 11.89 -13.75
CA TYR A 172 -4.05 12.84 -13.05
C TYR A 172 -3.30 13.49 -11.87
N GLN A 173 -3.28 14.84 -11.87
CA GLN A 173 -2.60 15.70 -10.88
C GLN A 173 -1.10 15.43 -10.66
N ALA A 174 -0.40 14.77 -11.58
CA ALA A 174 0.99 14.38 -11.38
C ALA A 174 1.97 15.56 -11.20
N GLN A 175 1.71 16.73 -11.80
CA GLN A 175 2.52 17.92 -11.54
C GLN A 175 2.45 18.34 -10.07
N LYS A 176 1.27 18.32 -9.45
CA LYS A 176 1.10 18.64 -8.02
C LYS A 176 1.85 17.65 -7.13
N LEU A 177 1.89 16.38 -7.51
CA LEU A 177 2.66 15.34 -6.83
C LEU A 177 4.17 15.65 -6.86
N VAL A 178 4.70 16.04 -8.02
CA VAL A 178 6.12 16.35 -8.19
C VAL A 178 6.53 17.59 -7.39
N LEU A 179 5.67 18.61 -7.39
CA LEU A 179 5.93 19.89 -6.73
C LEU A 179 5.60 19.89 -5.23
N GLY A 180 5.11 18.77 -4.67
CA GLY A 180 4.73 18.68 -3.26
C GLY A 180 3.45 19.43 -2.89
N GLN A 181 2.66 19.85 -3.89
CA GLN A 181 1.41 20.59 -3.76
C GLN A 181 0.19 19.69 -3.54
N HIS A 182 0.33 18.38 -3.71
CA HIS A 182 -0.68 17.43 -3.27
C HIS A 182 -0.65 17.30 -1.75
N HIS A 183 -1.82 17.45 -1.13
CA HIS A 183 -1.99 17.30 0.31
C HIS A 183 -2.34 15.84 0.60
N TYR A 184 -1.44 15.17 1.30
CA TYR A 184 -1.69 13.87 1.92
C TYR A 184 -2.47 14.05 3.24
N VAL A 185 -2.94 12.97 3.88
CA VAL A 185 -3.78 13.11 5.08
C VAL A 185 -3.05 13.86 6.19
N ASP A 186 -1.77 13.60 6.40
CA ASP A 186 -0.97 14.32 7.40
C ASP A 186 -0.72 15.80 7.05
N ASP A 187 -0.91 16.20 5.80
CA ASP A 187 -0.79 17.60 5.37
C ASP A 187 -2.05 18.41 5.69
N ILE A 188 -3.18 17.75 5.96
CA ILE A 188 -4.46 18.42 6.18
C ILE A 188 -4.47 19.13 7.54
N ARG A 189 -4.98 20.36 7.56
CA ARG A 189 -5.19 21.18 8.76
C ARG A 189 -6.63 21.68 8.74
N LEU A 190 -7.36 21.47 9.82
CA LEU A 190 -8.72 21.98 10.01
C LEU A 190 -8.74 22.92 11.22
N ALA A 191 -9.68 23.88 11.22
CA ALA A 191 -9.84 24.78 12.36
C ALA A 191 -10.21 23.99 13.63
N GLY A 192 -9.56 24.30 14.75
CA GLY A 192 -9.78 23.60 16.03
C GLY A 192 -9.31 22.14 16.07
N MET A 193 -8.51 21.70 15.08
CA MET A 193 -8.04 20.32 15.02
C MET A 193 -7.10 19.97 16.19
N VAL A 194 -7.37 18.83 16.82
CA VAL A 194 -6.57 18.25 17.91
C VAL A 194 -5.94 16.95 17.47
N HIS A 195 -5.02 16.41 18.27
CA HIS A 195 -4.13 15.32 17.86
C HIS A 195 -4.30 14.10 18.77
N GLY A 196 -4.49 12.94 18.15
CA GLY A 196 -4.55 11.65 18.83
C GLY A 196 -3.26 10.84 18.70
N ALA A 197 -2.88 10.13 19.75
CA ALA A 197 -1.80 9.15 19.79
C ALA A 197 -2.28 7.85 20.47
N LEU A 198 -1.67 6.71 20.14
CA LEU A 198 -2.13 5.38 20.57
C LEU A 198 -1.13 4.72 21.54
N LYS A 199 -1.63 4.14 22.63
CA LYS A 199 -0.87 3.25 23.53
C LYS A 199 -1.00 1.82 23.02
N PHE A 200 0.11 1.26 22.58
CA PHE A 200 0.20 -0.13 22.14
C PHE A 200 0.59 -1.08 23.29
N SER A 201 0.26 -2.37 23.14
CA SER A 201 0.60 -3.43 24.09
C SER A 201 2.10 -3.68 24.20
N ASP A 202 2.63 -3.68 25.42
CA ASP A 202 4.05 -3.96 25.67
C ASP A 202 4.40 -5.45 25.47
N HIS A 203 3.39 -6.34 25.45
CA HIS A 203 3.57 -7.78 25.31
C HIS A 203 2.74 -8.37 24.16
N PRO A 204 3.30 -9.30 23.36
CA PRO A 204 2.54 -9.98 22.31
C PRO A 204 1.43 -10.86 22.87
N ARG A 205 1.55 -11.32 24.12
CA ARG A 205 0.51 -12.08 24.80
C ARG A 205 0.54 -11.81 26.29
N ALA A 206 -0.52 -11.19 26.80
CA ALA A 206 -0.69 -10.92 28.22
C ALA A 206 -2.16 -10.65 28.55
N VAL A 207 -2.62 -11.02 29.74
CA VAL A 207 -3.92 -10.55 30.24
C VAL A 207 -3.73 -9.11 30.74
N VAL A 208 -4.48 -8.16 30.19
CA VAL A 208 -4.48 -6.76 30.62
C VAL A 208 -5.26 -6.66 31.93
N LYS A 209 -4.58 -6.47 33.05
CA LYS A 209 -5.23 -6.43 34.37
C LYS A 209 -5.84 -5.08 34.66
N ARG A 210 -5.10 -4.03 34.31
CA ARG A 210 -5.49 -2.65 34.57
C ARG A 210 -4.79 -1.70 33.60
N ILE A 211 -5.52 -0.68 33.15
CA ILE A 211 -5.01 0.44 32.38
C ILE A 211 -5.17 1.70 33.24
N ASP A 212 -4.09 2.19 33.83
CA ASP A 212 -4.09 3.42 34.63
C ASP A 212 -3.76 4.64 33.77
N THR A 213 -4.78 5.47 33.54
CA THR A 213 -4.72 6.70 32.74
C THR A 213 -4.51 7.95 33.58
N THR A 214 -4.51 7.85 34.91
CA THR A 214 -4.58 9.00 35.84
C THR A 214 -3.48 10.02 35.57
N ALA A 215 -2.24 9.56 35.39
CA ALA A 215 -1.11 10.46 35.13
C ALA A 215 -1.22 11.16 33.78
N ALA A 216 -1.68 10.46 32.75
CA ALA A 216 -1.86 11.02 31.40
C ALA A 216 -2.96 12.08 31.37
N GLU A 217 -4.09 11.85 32.07
CA GLU A 217 -5.22 12.78 32.14
C GLU A 217 -4.87 14.12 32.81
N GLN A 218 -3.87 14.12 33.70
CA GLN A 218 -3.43 15.32 34.42
C GLN A 218 -2.39 16.15 33.66
N MET A 219 -1.90 15.67 32.52
CA MET A 219 -0.85 16.36 31.76
C MET A 219 -1.39 17.58 31.02
N GLU A 220 -0.57 18.63 30.95
CA GLU A 220 -0.93 19.85 30.25
C GLU A 220 -1.23 19.59 28.76
N GLY A 221 -2.33 20.17 28.28
CA GLY A 221 -2.77 20.05 26.90
C GLY A 221 -3.49 18.75 26.55
N VAL A 222 -3.59 17.78 27.46
CA VAL A 222 -4.41 16.59 27.28
C VAL A 222 -5.89 16.96 27.39
N ILE A 223 -6.69 16.48 26.44
CA ILE A 223 -8.13 16.73 26.37
C ILE A 223 -8.88 15.55 26.96
N ARG A 224 -8.55 14.32 26.52
CA ARG A 224 -9.20 13.09 26.99
C ARG A 224 -8.37 11.85 26.65
N VAL A 225 -8.47 10.84 27.51
CA VAL A 225 -7.99 9.47 27.26
C VAL A 225 -9.18 8.57 26.92
N PHE A 226 -8.99 7.69 25.94
CA PHE A 226 -9.97 6.74 25.41
C PHE A 226 -9.48 5.32 25.62
N THR A 227 -10.40 4.43 25.97
CA THR A 227 -10.19 2.99 26.13
C THR A 227 -11.25 2.22 25.34
N ALA A 228 -11.23 0.89 25.40
CA ALA A 228 -12.28 0.06 24.81
C ALA A 228 -13.70 0.40 25.30
N LYS A 229 -13.85 0.98 26.51
CA LYS A 229 -15.14 1.39 27.09
C LYS A 229 -15.78 2.58 26.35
N ASP A 230 -14.99 3.33 25.60
CA ASP A 230 -15.44 4.52 24.88
C ASP A 230 -15.96 4.21 23.47
N VAL A 231 -15.89 2.95 23.00
CA VAL A 231 -16.46 2.57 21.70
C VAL A 231 -17.98 2.44 21.85
N PRO A 232 -18.80 3.29 21.20
CA PRO A 232 -20.25 3.29 21.44
C PRO A 232 -20.98 2.06 20.89
N GLY A 233 -20.48 1.47 19.80
CA GLY A 233 -21.03 0.29 19.15
C GLY A 233 -20.15 -0.94 19.30
N GLU A 234 -19.91 -1.66 18.20
CA GLU A 234 -19.15 -2.90 18.19
C GLU A 234 -17.66 -2.64 18.00
N ARG A 235 -16.83 -2.92 19.01
CA ARG A 235 -15.38 -2.70 18.96
C ARG A 235 -14.58 -3.65 18.05
N TRP A 236 -15.20 -4.63 17.41
CA TRP A 236 -14.51 -5.62 16.58
C TRP A 236 -14.51 -5.20 15.11
N ILE A 237 -13.31 -5.08 14.55
CA ILE A 237 -13.03 -4.73 13.16
C ILE A 237 -12.45 -5.93 12.40
N GLY A 238 -12.34 -5.79 11.08
CA GLY A 238 -11.74 -6.76 10.18
C GLY A 238 -12.48 -6.83 8.85
N LEU A 239 -11.81 -7.30 7.80
CA LEU A 239 -12.38 -7.32 6.45
C LEU A 239 -13.26 -8.56 6.20
N ILE A 240 -12.80 -9.74 6.61
CA ILE A 240 -13.53 -11.01 6.40
C ILE A 240 -14.00 -11.60 7.73
N ARG A 241 -13.15 -11.61 8.74
CA ARG A 241 -13.52 -11.96 10.12
C ARG A 241 -13.40 -10.74 11.00
N GLN A 242 -14.42 -10.52 11.83
CA GLN A 242 -14.46 -9.43 12.81
C GLN A 242 -13.76 -9.88 14.09
N ASP A 243 -12.46 -10.18 14.00
CA ASP A 243 -11.68 -10.81 15.08
C ASP A 243 -10.63 -9.88 15.70
N TRP A 244 -10.49 -8.67 15.18
CA TRP A 244 -9.49 -7.71 15.61
C TRP A 244 -10.16 -6.58 16.40
N PRO A 245 -9.85 -6.38 17.69
CA PRO A 245 -10.46 -5.29 18.45
C PRO A 245 -9.84 -3.95 18.06
N LEU A 246 -10.65 -2.89 17.99
CA LEU A 246 -10.16 -1.51 17.87
C LEU A 246 -9.24 -1.20 19.06
N MET A 247 -9.68 -1.56 20.27
CA MET A 247 -8.88 -1.51 21.49
C MET A 247 -9.15 -2.75 22.36
N VAL A 248 -8.09 -3.33 22.92
CA VAL A 248 -8.16 -4.43 23.89
C VAL A 248 -8.58 -3.89 25.25
N ALA A 249 -9.55 -4.53 25.90
CA ALA A 249 -10.09 -4.11 27.18
C ALA A 249 -9.33 -4.73 28.38
N GLU A 250 -9.49 -4.13 29.56
CA GLU A 250 -9.13 -4.78 30.83
C GLU A 250 -9.86 -6.12 30.98
N GLY A 251 -9.17 -7.13 31.47
CA GLY A 251 -9.62 -8.52 31.56
C GLY A 251 -9.37 -9.35 30.30
N GLU A 252 -8.97 -8.72 29.18
CA GLU A 252 -8.72 -9.42 27.92
C GLU A 252 -7.25 -9.75 27.69
N THR A 253 -7.00 -10.64 26.74
CA THR A 253 -5.65 -11.05 26.37
C THR A 253 -5.19 -10.33 25.11
N THR A 254 -4.03 -9.67 25.16
CA THR A 254 -3.35 -9.17 23.96
C THR A 254 -2.91 -10.34 23.10
N ARG A 255 -2.93 -10.16 21.78
CA ARG A 255 -2.58 -11.18 20.79
C ARG A 255 -1.34 -10.80 19.99
N TYR A 256 -0.96 -9.52 19.92
CA TYR A 256 0.35 -9.11 19.41
C TYR A 256 0.77 -7.74 19.94
N ILE A 257 2.03 -7.37 19.66
CA ILE A 257 2.59 -6.10 20.12
C ILE A 257 1.82 -4.87 19.61
N GLY A 258 1.14 -4.94 18.46
CA GLY A 258 0.43 -3.79 17.89
C GLY A 258 -1.02 -3.64 18.38
N ASP A 259 -1.47 -4.46 19.33
CA ASP A 259 -2.77 -4.25 19.96
C ASP A 259 -2.80 -2.87 20.63
N VAL A 260 -3.86 -2.13 20.37
CA VAL A 260 -4.09 -0.82 20.98
C VAL A 260 -4.82 -1.03 22.30
N LEU A 261 -4.35 -0.40 23.35
CA LEU A 261 -4.93 -0.48 24.70
C LEU A 261 -5.69 0.79 25.06
N ALA A 262 -5.20 1.93 24.60
CA ALA A 262 -5.80 3.24 24.83
C ALA A 262 -5.39 4.22 23.73
N GLY A 263 -6.12 5.33 23.61
CA GLY A 263 -5.74 6.49 22.81
C GLY A 263 -5.81 7.76 23.64
N VAL A 264 -4.92 8.72 23.39
CA VAL A 264 -4.93 10.03 24.03
C VAL A 264 -5.15 11.10 22.99
N VAL A 265 -6.06 12.04 23.25
CA VAL A 265 -6.24 13.25 22.44
C VAL A 265 -5.73 14.46 23.21
N ALA A 266 -4.94 15.30 22.55
CA ALA A 266 -4.36 16.51 23.11
C ALA A 266 -4.32 17.66 22.09
N VAL A 267 -4.06 18.88 22.54
CA VAL A 267 -3.97 20.08 21.69
C VAL A 267 -2.79 20.05 20.70
N SER A 268 -1.82 19.16 20.89
CA SER A 268 -0.69 18.95 19.97
C SER A 268 -0.26 17.48 19.93
N GLU A 269 0.36 17.06 18.83
CA GLU A 269 0.90 15.70 18.69
C GLU A 269 1.93 15.38 19.77
N THR A 270 2.79 16.35 20.10
CA THR A 270 3.80 16.20 21.16
C THR A 270 3.16 15.90 22.51
N ALA A 271 2.16 16.68 22.91
CA ALA A 271 1.45 16.47 24.18
C ALA A 271 0.74 15.10 24.21
N ALA A 272 0.07 14.72 23.11
CA ALA A 272 -0.60 13.41 23.00
C ALA A 272 0.39 12.25 23.16
N ARG A 273 1.55 12.32 22.50
CA ARG A 273 2.59 11.28 22.58
C ARG A 273 3.24 11.20 23.97
N GLN A 274 3.50 12.35 24.61
CA GLN A 274 4.02 12.38 25.97
C GLN A 274 3.01 11.77 26.97
N ALA A 275 1.72 12.07 26.80
CA ALA A 275 0.67 11.52 27.64
C ALA A 275 0.45 10.02 27.45
N VAL A 276 0.53 9.51 26.21
CA VAL A 276 0.54 8.06 25.95
C VAL A 276 1.66 7.36 26.73
N ALA A 277 2.85 7.96 26.83
CA ALA A 277 3.98 7.39 27.57
C ALA A 277 3.76 7.39 29.09
N ALA A 278 2.84 8.20 29.62
CA ALA A 278 2.49 8.25 31.04
C ALA A 278 1.44 7.19 31.45
N ILE A 279 0.74 6.56 30.49
CA ILE A 279 -0.22 5.48 30.76
C ILE A 279 0.53 4.24 31.25
N ARG A 280 0.11 3.72 32.41
CA ARG A 280 0.67 2.51 33.00
C ARG A 280 -0.30 1.35 32.78
N VAL A 281 0.22 0.21 32.36
CA VAL A 281 -0.57 -1.00 32.14
C VAL A 281 -0.01 -2.11 33.00
N GLU A 282 -0.88 -2.73 33.78
CA GLU A 282 -0.57 -3.92 34.57
C GLU A 282 -0.95 -5.16 33.75
N TYR A 283 -0.03 -6.13 33.66
CA TYR A 283 -0.18 -7.33 32.84
C TYR A 283 0.08 -8.60 33.66
N ASP A 284 -0.71 -9.64 33.40
CA ASP A 284 -0.26 -11.02 33.64
C ASP A 284 0.36 -11.52 32.33
N VAL A 285 1.69 -11.48 32.22
CA VAL A 285 2.43 -11.82 30.99
C VAL A 285 2.37 -13.33 30.73
N LEU A 286 2.09 -13.71 29.49
CA LEU A 286 1.97 -15.09 29.06
C LEU A 286 3.02 -15.41 27.99
N GLU A 287 3.43 -16.67 27.89
CA GLU A 287 4.33 -17.10 26.81
C GLU A 287 3.61 -16.99 25.45
N PRO A 288 4.16 -16.24 24.47
CA PRO A 288 3.56 -16.11 23.15
C PRO A 288 3.80 -17.36 22.29
N VAL A 289 2.78 -17.74 21.51
CA VAL A 289 2.88 -18.81 20.51
C VAL A 289 3.31 -18.19 19.19
N THR A 290 4.59 -18.25 18.86
CA THR A 290 5.17 -17.59 17.67
C THR A 290 5.54 -18.54 16.54
N ASP A 291 5.45 -19.86 16.77
CA ASP A 291 5.70 -20.90 15.78
C ASP A 291 4.37 -21.47 15.28
N PRO A 292 4.06 -21.37 13.97
CA PRO A 292 2.80 -21.88 13.43
C PRO A 292 2.65 -23.40 13.57
N PHE A 293 3.73 -24.18 13.62
CA PHE A 293 3.64 -25.62 13.81
C PHE A 293 3.23 -25.95 15.25
N LYS A 294 3.86 -25.30 16.24
CA LYS A 294 3.45 -25.43 17.64
C LYS A 294 2.03 -24.94 17.87
N ALA A 295 1.61 -23.89 17.18
CA ALA A 295 0.25 -23.37 17.28
C ALA A 295 -0.82 -24.38 16.84
N MET A 296 -0.48 -25.32 15.94
CA MET A 296 -1.38 -26.38 15.47
C MET A 296 -1.41 -27.63 16.37
N GLU A 297 -0.50 -27.75 17.34
CA GLU A 297 -0.44 -28.92 18.22
C GLU A 297 -1.66 -29.00 19.16
N ALA A 298 -2.04 -30.23 19.52
CA ALA A 298 -3.09 -30.45 20.51
C ALA A 298 -2.65 -29.89 21.87
N GLY A 299 -3.49 -29.03 22.48
CA GLY A 299 -3.19 -28.38 23.75
C GLY A 299 -2.36 -27.09 23.65
N ALA A 300 -2.02 -26.64 22.43
CA ALA A 300 -1.45 -25.31 22.23
C ALA A 300 -2.38 -24.24 22.81
N PRO A 301 -1.84 -23.17 23.46
CA PRO A 301 -2.68 -22.08 23.92
C PRO A 301 -3.50 -21.49 22.78
N ALA A 302 -4.82 -21.42 22.97
CA ALA A 302 -5.74 -20.84 21.99
C ALA A 302 -5.56 -19.31 21.94
N ILE A 303 -5.27 -18.79 20.76
CA ILE A 303 -5.21 -17.33 20.50
C ILE A 303 -6.61 -16.77 20.26
N HIS A 304 -7.47 -17.58 19.64
CA HIS A 304 -8.90 -17.34 19.42
C HIS A 304 -9.70 -18.53 19.92
N GLU A 305 -10.96 -18.31 20.31
CA GLU A 305 -11.83 -19.35 20.90
C GLU A 305 -12.01 -20.58 19.97
N GLY A 306 -12.00 -20.37 18.65
CA GLY A 306 -12.10 -21.45 17.65
C GLY A 306 -10.80 -22.22 17.37
N GLY A 307 -9.74 -21.97 18.13
CA GLY A 307 -8.41 -22.55 17.92
C GLY A 307 -7.52 -21.72 16.99
N ASN A 308 -6.32 -22.25 16.73
CA ASN A 308 -5.27 -21.51 16.01
C ASN A 308 -5.26 -21.76 14.50
N ILE A 309 -6.02 -22.74 13.99
CA ILE A 309 -6.15 -22.95 12.54
C ILE A 309 -7.25 -22.01 12.03
N LEU A 310 -6.84 -20.95 11.32
CA LEU A 310 -7.76 -19.98 10.74
C LEU A 310 -8.55 -20.60 9.58
N SER A 311 -7.85 -21.27 8.67
CA SER A 311 -8.46 -21.96 7.53
C SER A 311 -7.52 -23.03 6.96
N GLN A 312 -8.11 -24.07 6.37
CA GLN A 312 -7.40 -25.04 5.56
C GLN A 312 -8.08 -25.16 4.19
N THR A 313 -7.30 -25.04 3.12
CA THR A 313 -7.73 -25.26 1.74
C THR A 313 -7.12 -26.57 1.26
N VAL A 314 -7.95 -27.46 0.72
CA VAL A 314 -7.51 -28.76 0.17
C VAL A 314 -7.98 -28.87 -1.27
N THR A 315 -7.11 -29.35 -2.15
CA THR A 315 -7.42 -29.65 -3.54
C THR A 315 -6.68 -30.91 -3.94
N ASN A 316 -7.41 -31.89 -4.46
CA ASN A 316 -6.86 -33.15 -4.90
C ASN A 316 -7.42 -33.50 -6.28
N ARG A 317 -6.55 -33.90 -7.20
CA ARG A 317 -6.90 -34.37 -8.54
C ARG A 317 -5.96 -35.50 -8.94
N GLY A 318 -6.52 -36.68 -9.15
CA GLY A 318 -5.77 -37.87 -9.55
C GLY A 318 -4.97 -38.53 -8.41
N SER A 319 -4.20 -39.57 -8.74
CA SER A 319 -3.38 -40.33 -7.78
C SER A 319 -1.92 -39.89 -7.89
N VAL A 320 -1.40 -39.23 -6.84
CA VAL A 320 0.03 -38.87 -6.79
C VAL A 320 0.92 -40.11 -6.77
N GLU A 321 0.50 -41.19 -6.12
CA GLU A 321 1.28 -42.43 -6.10
C GLU A 321 1.44 -43.03 -7.50
N ASP A 322 0.36 -43.06 -8.28
CA ASP A 322 0.42 -43.55 -9.67
C ASP A 322 1.22 -42.62 -10.58
N ALA A 323 1.12 -41.30 -10.36
CA ALA A 323 1.89 -40.33 -11.13
C ALA A 323 3.38 -40.41 -10.78
N ARG A 324 3.72 -40.56 -9.49
CA ARG A 324 5.08 -40.73 -9.00
C ARG A 324 5.74 -41.97 -9.59
N ALA A 325 5.00 -43.08 -9.69
CA ALA A 325 5.49 -44.31 -10.32
C ALA A 325 5.76 -44.17 -11.82
N LYS A 326 5.18 -43.16 -12.49
CA LYS A 326 5.35 -42.87 -13.92
C LYS A 326 6.34 -41.72 -14.19
N SER A 327 6.79 -41.00 -13.16
CA SER A 327 7.78 -39.95 -13.29
C SER A 327 9.18 -40.55 -13.42
N ALA A 328 9.96 -40.05 -14.37
CA ALA A 328 11.37 -40.39 -14.51
C ALA A 328 12.26 -39.55 -13.57
N TYR A 329 11.84 -38.30 -13.32
CA TYR A 329 12.56 -37.35 -12.50
C TYR A 329 11.62 -36.74 -11.46
N ILE A 330 12.09 -36.64 -10.22
CA ILE A 330 11.32 -36.12 -9.09
C ILE A 330 12.23 -35.19 -8.28
N ALA A 331 11.75 -33.98 -8.03
CA ALA A 331 12.41 -33.01 -7.17
C ALA A 331 11.55 -32.75 -5.93
N ARG A 332 12.17 -32.80 -4.74
CA ARG A 332 11.50 -32.52 -3.45
C ARG A 332 12.36 -31.63 -2.57
N ARG A 333 11.75 -30.56 -2.06
CA ARG A 333 12.40 -29.62 -1.13
C ARG A 333 11.40 -29.00 -0.18
N GLN A 334 11.95 -28.56 0.95
CA GLN A 334 11.27 -27.66 1.87
C GLN A 334 11.80 -26.24 1.71
N PHE A 335 10.90 -25.27 1.65
CA PHE A 335 11.21 -23.86 1.51
C PHE A 335 10.51 -23.04 2.61
N GLN A 336 11.11 -21.91 2.95
CA GLN A 336 10.49 -20.90 3.81
C GLN A 336 10.70 -19.53 3.19
N THR A 337 9.61 -18.80 2.93
CA THR A 337 9.72 -17.36 2.61
C THR A 337 9.64 -16.54 3.88
N GLN A 338 10.35 -15.41 3.88
CA GLN A 338 10.34 -14.45 4.98
C GLN A 338 9.03 -13.66 5.05
N ARG A 339 8.82 -13.06 6.22
CA ARG A 339 7.82 -12.02 6.44
C ARG A 339 8.31 -10.71 5.81
N ILE A 340 7.48 -10.06 5.00
CA ILE A 340 7.90 -8.85 4.25
C ILE A 340 7.02 -7.65 4.61
N GLU A 341 7.70 -6.53 4.88
CA GLU A 341 7.12 -5.20 5.07
C GLU A 341 6.78 -4.53 3.73
N HIS A 342 5.62 -3.87 3.68
CA HIS A 342 5.11 -3.17 2.50
C HIS A 342 6.01 -2.01 2.10
N GLY A 343 6.45 -1.22 3.09
CA GLY A 343 7.38 -0.12 2.91
C GLY A 343 6.78 1.04 2.11
N PHE A 344 5.47 1.28 2.20
CA PHE A 344 4.87 2.48 1.62
C PHE A 344 5.42 3.75 2.28
N MET A 345 5.48 4.84 1.51
CA MET A 345 6.23 6.03 1.91
C MET A 345 5.49 6.85 2.96
N GLU A 346 4.16 6.93 2.87
CA GLU A 346 3.31 7.66 3.82
C GLU A 346 2.84 6.73 4.96
N PRO A 347 3.21 6.98 6.22
CA PRO A 347 2.60 6.31 7.37
C PRO A 347 1.09 6.54 7.47
N GLU A 348 0.38 5.64 8.13
CA GLU A 348 -1.05 5.70 8.32
C GLU A 348 -1.44 6.92 9.16
N ALA A 349 -2.46 7.62 8.68
CA ALA A 349 -3.01 8.84 9.24
C ALA A 349 -4.47 8.94 8.83
N ALA A 350 -5.31 9.46 9.71
CA ALA A 350 -6.70 9.80 9.44
C ALA A 350 -7.04 11.13 10.11
N VAL A 351 -7.88 11.92 9.47
CA VAL A 351 -8.51 13.09 10.08
C VAL A 351 -10.01 12.83 10.11
N ALA A 352 -10.61 12.84 11.29
CA ALA A 352 -12.06 12.74 11.44
C ALA A 352 -12.62 14.03 12.05
N TYR A 353 -13.83 14.42 11.67
CA TYR A 353 -14.50 15.59 12.22
C TYR A 353 -16.03 15.40 12.22
N PRO A 354 -16.76 16.00 13.17
CA PRO A 354 -18.21 15.88 13.22
C PRO A 354 -18.88 16.55 12.01
N GLU A 355 -19.94 15.94 11.53
CA GLU A 355 -20.87 16.52 10.54
C GLU A 355 -22.27 16.17 11.03
N ASP A 356 -23.02 17.18 11.48
CA ASP A 356 -24.27 17.03 12.23
C ASP A 356 -24.10 16.10 13.45
N ASP A 357 -24.93 15.07 13.57
CA ASP A 357 -24.88 13.96 14.54
C ASP A 357 -24.03 12.77 14.06
N GLY A 358 -23.27 12.95 12.98
CA GLY A 358 -22.42 11.95 12.34
C GLY A 358 -20.93 12.33 12.33
N VAL A 359 -20.17 11.66 11.46
CA VAL A 359 -18.73 11.90 11.30
C VAL A 359 -18.30 11.84 9.84
N VAL A 360 -17.38 12.72 9.46
CA VAL A 360 -16.61 12.64 8.23
C VAL A 360 -15.20 12.17 8.54
N VAL A 361 -14.67 11.25 7.74
CA VAL A 361 -13.32 10.71 7.87
C VAL A 361 -12.56 10.88 6.57
N LEU A 362 -11.48 11.64 6.61
CA LEU A 362 -10.51 11.75 5.53
C LEU A 362 -9.53 10.58 5.66
N SER A 363 -9.71 9.59 4.78
CA SER A 363 -9.00 8.31 4.83
C SER A 363 -8.03 8.15 3.67
N GLN A 364 -6.92 7.48 3.95
CA GLN A 364 -5.96 7.01 2.95
C GLN A 364 -5.96 5.48 2.81
N SER A 365 -7.04 4.79 3.21
CA SER A 365 -7.16 3.33 3.07
C SER A 365 -7.36 2.87 1.62
N GLN A 366 -7.30 1.56 1.41
CA GLN A 366 -7.59 0.92 0.12
C GLN A 366 -9.09 0.63 -0.12
N GLY A 367 -9.99 1.07 0.76
CA GLY A 367 -11.42 0.82 0.62
C GLY A 367 -12.30 1.74 1.48
N VAL A 368 -12.72 2.87 0.92
CA VAL A 368 -13.53 3.87 1.66
C VAL A 368 -14.90 3.36 2.10
N PHE A 369 -15.52 2.44 1.34
CA PHE A 369 -16.80 1.84 1.72
C PHE A 369 -16.67 0.80 2.83
N GLU A 370 -15.56 0.07 2.88
CA GLU A 370 -15.24 -0.83 3.99
C GLU A 370 -14.89 -0.05 5.26
N ASP A 371 -14.16 1.06 5.13
CA ASP A 371 -13.94 1.99 6.23
C ASP A 371 -15.28 2.51 6.78
N ARG A 372 -16.17 3.00 5.89
CA ARG A 372 -17.49 3.51 6.30
C ARG A 372 -18.29 2.47 7.08
N THR A 373 -18.33 1.24 6.57
CA THR A 373 -19.09 0.14 7.18
C THR A 373 -18.56 -0.22 8.57
N GLN A 374 -17.24 -0.33 8.72
CA GLN A 374 -16.62 -0.64 10.01
C GLN A 374 -16.76 0.53 11.00
N ILE A 375 -16.59 1.77 10.55
CA ILE A 375 -16.73 2.96 11.40
C ILE A 375 -18.18 3.15 11.87
N ALA A 376 -19.16 2.92 11.01
CA ALA A 376 -20.57 2.92 11.40
C ALA A 376 -20.87 1.91 12.52
N ARG A 377 -20.32 0.69 12.43
CA ARG A 377 -20.44 -0.32 13.48
C ARG A 377 -19.75 0.09 14.78
N LEU A 378 -18.54 0.67 14.70
CA LEU A 378 -17.82 1.18 15.87
C LEU A 378 -18.60 2.28 16.61
N LEU A 379 -19.26 3.16 15.87
CA LEU A 379 -20.03 4.27 16.44
C LEU A 379 -21.49 3.92 16.78
N GLY A 380 -21.98 2.76 16.36
CA GLY A 380 -23.40 2.42 16.48
C GLY A 380 -24.31 3.32 15.64
N LEU A 381 -23.79 3.88 14.54
CA LEU A 381 -24.48 4.81 13.67
C LEU A 381 -24.95 4.15 12.37
N PRO A 382 -26.05 4.62 11.74
CA PRO A 382 -26.41 4.18 10.41
C PRO A 382 -25.43 4.73 9.36
N LEU A 383 -25.21 4.00 8.27
CA LEU A 383 -24.23 4.36 7.21
C LEU A 383 -24.33 5.81 6.70
N PRO A 384 -25.51 6.43 6.50
CA PRO A 384 -25.60 7.82 6.03
C PRO A 384 -25.04 8.86 7.00
N LYS A 385 -24.81 8.50 8.27
CA LYS A 385 -24.19 9.37 9.30
C LYS A 385 -22.67 9.22 9.34
N VAL A 386 -22.10 8.36 8.49
CA VAL A 386 -20.66 8.16 8.37
C VAL A 386 -20.25 8.40 6.93
N ARG A 387 -19.44 9.43 6.72
CA ARG A 387 -18.90 9.77 5.39
C ARG A 387 -17.40 9.53 5.38
N VAL A 388 -16.90 8.81 4.39
CA VAL A 388 -15.47 8.61 4.19
C VAL A 388 -15.07 9.22 2.86
N VAL A 389 -14.11 10.14 2.91
CA VAL A 389 -13.54 10.81 1.74
C VAL A 389 -12.13 10.28 1.54
N LEU A 390 -11.83 9.82 0.34
CA LEU A 390 -10.47 9.39 0.01
C LEU A 390 -9.57 10.61 -0.13
N VAL A 391 -8.41 10.53 0.53
CA VAL A 391 -7.23 11.32 0.20
C VAL A 391 -6.24 10.39 -0.51
N PRO A 392 -5.90 10.63 -1.80
CA PRO A 392 -4.94 9.81 -2.52
C PRO A 392 -3.62 9.70 -1.77
N ASN A 393 -3.15 8.47 -1.62
CA ASN A 393 -2.13 8.15 -0.62
C ASN A 393 -0.73 7.92 -1.19
N GLY A 394 0.27 7.97 -0.32
CA GLY A 394 1.69 7.75 -0.59
C GLY A 394 2.10 6.27 -0.75
N GLY A 395 1.19 5.43 -1.23
CA GLY A 395 1.35 4.00 -1.44
C GLY A 395 0.62 3.15 -0.39
N GLY A 396 0.14 1.97 -0.82
CA GLY A 396 -0.52 0.98 0.04
C GLY A 396 0.04 -0.44 -0.15
N PHE A 397 0.21 -0.90 -1.38
CA PHE A 397 0.78 -2.23 -1.72
C PHE A 397 0.07 -3.44 -1.06
N GLY A 398 -1.15 -3.26 -0.55
CA GLY A 398 -1.92 -4.23 0.25
C GLY A 398 -1.92 -3.94 1.76
N GLY A 399 -1.01 -3.11 2.27
CA GLY A 399 -0.82 -2.91 3.72
C GLY A 399 -1.80 -1.93 4.34
N LYS A 400 -2.56 -1.20 3.52
CA LYS A 400 -3.61 -0.26 3.94
C LYS A 400 -5.02 -0.79 3.65
N GLU A 401 -5.17 -2.11 3.56
CA GLU A 401 -6.49 -2.75 3.42
C GLU A 401 -7.25 -2.71 4.75
N ASP A 402 -6.65 -3.24 5.81
CA ASP A 402 -7.28 -3.26 7.11
C ASP A 402 -7.37 -1.85 7.73
N LEU A 403 -8.42 -1.65 8.53
CA LEU A 403 -8.61 -0.43 9.30
C LEU A 403 -7.47 -0.30 10.32
N THR A 404 -6.85 0.89 10.37
CA THR A 404 -5.80 1.18 11.36
C THR A 404 -6.24 2.35 12.24
N VAL A 405 -5.93 3.58 11.84
CA VAL A 405 -6.19 4.80 12.63
C VAL A 405 -7.55 5.43 12.37
N GLN A 406 -8.26 5.02 11.32
CA GLN A 406 -9.54 5.61 10.91
C GLN A 406 -10.62 5.47 11.99
N GLY A 407 -10.80 4.25 12.53
CA GLY A 407 -11.77 3.98 13.59
C GLY A 407 -11.45 4.74 14.88
N HIS A 408 -10.16 4.85 15.22
CA HIS A 408 -9.69 5.63 16.37
C HIS A 408 -10.02 7.12 16.21
N ALA A 409 -9.66 7.72 15.07
CA ALA A 409 -9.97 9.11 14.77
C ALA A 409 -11.48 9.37 14.82
N ALA A 410 -12.29 8.48 14.25
CA ALA A 410 -13.74 8.62 14.23
C ALA A 410 -14.36 8.58 15.63
N VAL A 411 -14.00 7.59 16.47
CA VAL A 411 -14.46 7.50 17.87
C VAL A 411 -14.07 8.75 18.65
N MET A 412 -12.82 9.19 18.52
CA MET A 412 -12.32 10.38 19.22
C MET A 412 -13.04 11.66 18.79
N ALA A 413 -13.20 11.88 17.49
CA ALA A 413 -13.88 13.07 16.95
C ALA A 413 -15.37 13.09 17.30
N TYR A 414 -16.03 11.93 17.25
CA TYR A 414 -17.45 11.80 17.61
C TYR A 414 -17.70 12.19 19.08
N HIS A 415 -16.85 11.71 20.00
CA HIS A 415 -16.98 12.04 21.42
C HIS A 415 -16.64 13.49 21.76
N LEU A 416 -15.67 14.09 21.06
CA LEU A 416 -15.18 15.43 21.39
C LEU A 416 -15.91 16.55 20.65
N GLY A 417 -16.60 16.25 19.55
CA GLY A 417 -17.26 17.26 18.73
C GLY A 417 -16.30 18.23 18.05
N VAL A 418 -15.04 17.82 17.83
CA VAL A 418 -14.01 18.61 17.14
C VAL A 418 -13.19 17.74 16.18
N PRO A 419 -12.50 18.33 15.18
CA PRO A 419 -11.63 17.56 14.31
C PRO A 419 -10.46 16.90 15.05
N VAL A 420 -10.22 15.60 14.82
CA VAL A 420 -9.12 14.83 15.42
C VAL A 420 -8.26 14.21 14.32
N LYS A 421 -6.95 14.48 14.36
CA LYS A 421 -5.94 13.80 13.54
C LYS A 421 -5.26 12.70 14.34
N VAL A 422 -5.31 11.46 13.87
CA VAL A 422 -4.49 10.36 14.40
C VAL A 422 -3.48 9.96 13.33
N LYS A 423 -2.19 9.99 13.68
CA LYS A 423 -1.08 9.64 12.78
C LYS A 423 -0.10 8.71 13.48
N LEU A 424 0.26 7.63 12.81
CA LEU A 424 1.34 6.75 13.22
C LEU A 424 2.69 7.35 12.80
N ASN A 425 3.69 7.23 13.67
CA ASN A 425 5.08 7.33 13.23
C ASN A 425 5.51 6.03 12.52
N ARG A 426 6.71 5.99 11.93
CA ARG A 426 7.17 4.82 11.17
C ARG A 426 7.27 3.53 12.00
N HIS A 427 7.66 3.61 13.28
CA HIS A 427 7.74 2.42 14.14
C HIS A 427 6.34 1.87 14.44
N GLU A 428 5.41 2.75 14.76
CA GLU A 428 4.01 2.40 15.02
C GLU A 428 3.33 1.83 13.77
N SER A 429 3.60 2.42 12.60
CA SER A 429 3.17 1.90 11.30
C SER A 429 3.63 0.45 11.11
N ILE A 430 4.94 0.19 11.15
CA ILE A 430 5.51 -1.16 10.97
C ILE A 430 4.94 -2.15 12.01
N ARG A 431 4.69 -1.69 13.23
CA ARG A 431 4.13 -2.50 14.31
C ARG A 431 2.66 -2.88 14.08
N MET A 432 1.84 -1.95 13.61
CA MET A 432 0.38 -2.10 13.58
C MET A 432 -0.13 -2.82 12.33
N HIS A 433 0.30 -2.42 11.13
CA HIS A 433 -0.32 -2.90 9.89
C HIS A 433 0.13 -4.33 9.52
N PRO A 434 -0.70 -5.09 8.80
CA PRO A 434 -0.37 -6.46 8.42
C PRO A 434 0.89 -6.58 7.56
N LYS A 435 1.55 -7.73 7.57
CA LYS A 435 2.72 -8.04 6.72
C LYS A 435 2.37 -9.05 5.64
N ARG A 436 3.29 -9.32 4.70
CA ARG A 436 3.20 -10.55 3.90
C ARG A 436 3.43 -11.77 4.77
N HIS A 437 2.58 -12.79 4.58
CA HIS A 437 2.75 -14.11 5.19
C HIS A 437 4.11 -14.73 4.87
N PRO A 438 4.91 -15.08 5.89
CA PRO A 438 5.92 -16.12 5.72
C PRO A 438 5.19 -17.45 5.52
N ILE A 439 5.59 -18.20 4.49
CA ILE A 439 4.96 -19.48 4.15
C ILE A 439 6.04 -20.55 4.09
N TRP A 440 5.85 -21.59 4.89
CA TRP A 440 6.58 -22.84 4.80
C TRP A 440 5.95 -23.73 3.73
N MET A 441 6.76 -24.41 2.94
CA MET A 441 6.32 -25.21 1.80
C MET A 441 7.12 -26.50 1.72
N ASP A 442 6.47 -27.67 1.80
CA ASP A 442 7.06 -28.97 1.42
C ASP A 442 6.49 -29.36 0.07
N TYR A 443 7.30 -29.18 -0.98
CA TYR A 443 6.93 -29.39 -2.37
C TYR A 443 7.59 -30.66 -2.91
N GLU A 444 6.84 -31.40 -3.71
CA GLU A 444 7.31 -32.50 -4.54
C GLU A 444 6.72 -32.35 -5.95
N VAL A 445 7.58 -32.40 -6.97
CA VAL A 445 7.20 -32.21 -8.38
C VAL A 445 7.88 -33.29 -9.23
N GLY A 446 7.14 -33.88 -10.16
CA GLY A 446 7.68 -34.92 -11.04
C GLY A 446 7.44 -34.65 -12.52
N CYS A 447 8.34 -35.12 -13.38
CA CYS A 447 8.17 -35.15 -14.83
C CYS A 447 8.60 -36.49 -15.44
N ASP A 448 8.13 -36.77 -16.66
CA ASP A 448 8.51 -37.96 -17.43
C ASP A 448 9.88 -37.78 -18.13
N GLU A 449 10.33 -38.81 -18.85
CA GLU A 449 11.60 -38.80 -19.59
C GLU A 449 11.68 -37.70 -20.67
N LYS A 450 10.54 -37.14 -21.09
CA LYS A 450 10.43 -36.06 -22.08
C LYS A 450 10.32 -34.69 -21.44
N GLY A 451 10.33 -34.61 -20.11
CA GLY A 451 10.18 -33.37 -19.36
C GLY A 451 8.75 -32.86 -19.30
N VAL A 452 7.74 -33.72 -19.51
CA VAL A 452 6.33 -33.36 -19.30
C VAL A 452 5.99 -33.51 -17.83
N LEU A 453 5.42 -32.46 -17.21
CA LEU A 453 5.02 -32.47 -15.81
C LEU A 453 3.91 -33.50 -15.57
N THR A 454 4.09 -34.31 -14.52
CA THR A 454 3.21 -35.44 -14.20
C THR A 454 2.41 -35.18 -12.92
N PHE A 455 3.02 -34.60 -11.89
CA PHE A 455 2.31 -34.24 -10.67
C PHE A 455 2.96 -33.08 -9.92
N VAL A 456 2.14 -32.42 -9.08
CA VAL A 456 2.58 -31.50 -8.03
C VAL A 456 1.90 -31.91 -6.73
N LYS A 457 2.71 -32.16 -5.70
CA LYS A 457 2.23 -32.31 -4.31
C LYS A 457 2.84 -31.22 -3.45
N VAL A 458 2.03 -30.54 -2.65
CA VAL A 458 2.53 -29.50 -1.75
C VAL A 458 1.69 -29.30 -0.49
N ASN A 459 2.39 -29.13 0.62
CA ASN A 459 1.82 -28.66 1.88
C ASN A 459 2.34 -27.25 2.19
N PHE A 460 1.43 -26.28 2.28
CA PHE A 460 1.70 -24.92 2.73
C PHE A 460 1.26 -24.72 4.18
N VAL A 461 2.12 -24.09 4.98
CA VAL A 461 1.77 -23.57 6.32
C VAL A 461 2.16 -22.09 6.36
N GLY A 462 1.15 -21.23 6.45
CA GLY A 462 1.33 -19.78 6.53
C GLY A 462 1.02 -19.26 7.92
N ASP A 463 1.99 -18.57 8.52
CA ASP A 463 1.76 -17.80 9.75
C ASP A 463 1.00 -16.52 9.40
N THR A 464 -0.26 -16.43 9.84
CA THR A 464 -1.14 -15.28 9.61
C THR A 464 -1.06 -14.23 10.72
N GLY A 465 -0.23 -14.45 11.74
CA GLY A 465 -0.17 -13.59 12.92
C GLY A 465 -1.43 -13.63 13.76
N ALA A 466 -1.63 -12.57 14.54
CA ALA A 466 -2.66 -12.53 15.59
C ALA A 466 -4.11 -12.43 15.12
N TYR A 467 -4.35 -11.91 13.92
CA TYR A 467 -5.70 -11.58 13.42
C TYR A 467 -5.87 -11.99 11.97
N ALA A 468 -7.12 -12.24 11.56
CA ALA A 468 -7.39 -12.90 10.29
C ALA A 468 -6.95 -12.05 9.10
N SER A 469 -7.23 -10.73 9.14
CA SER A 469 -7.17 -9.85 7.96
C SER A 469 -7.79 -10.60 6.75
N VAL A 470 -6.99 -10.85 5.72
CA VAL A 470 -7.33 -11.66 4.54
C VAL A 470 -6.47 -12.92 4.42
N GLY A 471 -5.86 -13.39 5.51
CA GLY A 471 -4.93 -14.53 5.55
C GLY A 471 -5.52 -15.82 4.98
N MET A 472 -6.80 -16.08 5.26
CA MET A 472 -7.54 -17.20 4.65
C MET A 472 -7.40 -17.21 3.13
N LYS A 473 -7.61 -16.03 2.51
CA LYS A 473 -7.59 -15.86 1.06
C LYS A 473 -6.18 -15.86 0.51
N VAL A 474 -5.18 -15.43 1.27
CA VAL A 474 -3.77 -15.53 0.85
C VAL A 474 -3.36 -16.99 0.70
N LEU A 475 -3.65 -17.85 1.68
CA LEU A 475 -3.29 -19.27 1.62
C LEU A 475 -4.11 -20.03 0.59
N GLU A 476 -5.40 -19.70 0.45
CA GLU A 476 -6.23 -20.21 -0.64
C GLU A 476 -5.64 -19.87 -2.03
N ARG A 477 -5.05 -18.68 -2.18
CA ARG A 477 -4.38 -18.26 -3.43
C ARG A 477 -3.04 -18.96 -3.64
N SER A 478 -2.27 -19.24 -2.59
CA SER A 478 -1.09 -20.10 -2.68
C SER A 478 -1.45 -21.50 -3.18
N ALA A 479 -2.50 -22.12 -2.63
CA ALA A 479 -3.01 -23.41 -3.11
C ALA A 479 -3.44 -23.34 -4.58
N GLY A 480 -4.22 -22.31 -4.96
CA GLY A 480 -4.70 -22.14 -6.32
C GLY A 480 -3.61 -21.91 -7.38
N HIS A 481 -2.42 -21.48 -6.96
CA HIS A 481 -1.26 -21.25 -7.84
C HIS A 481 -0.14 -22.25 -7.59
N ALA A 482 -0.43 -23.39 -6.96
CA ALA A 482 0.59 -24.41 -6.63
C ALA A 482 1.33 -24.96 -7.86
N THR A 483 0.68 -24.97 -9.03
CA THR A 483 1.26 -25.37 -10.34
C THR A 483 1.76 -24.20 -11.18
N GLY A 484 1.72 -22.97 -10.63
CA GLY A 484 2.20 -21.76 -11.30
C GLY A 484 1.58 -21.53 -12.67
N ALA A 485 2.43 -21.34 -13.67
CA ALA A 485 2.02 -21.09 -15.06
C ALA A 485 1.97 -22.38 -15.91
N TYR A 486 1.91 -23.56 -15.28
CA TYR A 486 2.04 -24.85 -15.98
C TYR A 486 0.76 -25.69 -15.89
N ASN A 487 0.52 -26.46 -16.95
CA ASN A 487 -0.47 -27.52 -16.95
C ASN A 487 0.12 -28.76 -16.26
N VAL A 488 -0.54 -29.25 -15.21
CA VAL A 488 -0.09 -30.43 -14.45
C VAL A 488 -1.30 -31.34 -14.23
N PRO A 489 -1.29 -32.60 -14.68
CA PRO A 489 -2.49 -33.43 -14.66
C PRO A 489 -2.89 -33.85 -13.25
N VAL A 490 -1.94 -34.15 -12.37
CA VAL A 490 -2.19 -34.62 -10.99
C VAL A 490 -1.76 -33.59 -9.95
N THR A 491 -2.63 -33.29 -9.00
CA THR A 491 -2.34 -32.35 -7.91
C THR A 491 -2.79 -32.89 -6.54
N ASP A 492 -1.99 -32.64 -5.51
CA ASP A 492 -2.34 -32.88 -4.11
C ASP A 492 -1.85 -31.70 -3.27
N VAL A 493 -2.76 -30.79 -2.94
CA VAL A 493 -2.43 -29.46 -2.40
C VAL A 493 -3.19 -29.24 -1.10
N VAL A 494 -2.45 -28.93 -0.04
CA VAL A 494 -3.00 -28.50 1.24
C VAL A 494 -2.38 -27.15 1.61
N ALA A 495 -3.19 -26.16 1.95
CA ALA A 495 -2.71 -24.87 2.46
C ALA A 495 -3.42 -24.49 3.75
N THR A 496 -2.65 -24.29 4.82
CA THR A 496 -3.16 -23.97 6.15
C THR A 496 -2.70 -22.58 6.58
N ALA A 497 -3.66 -21.72 6.94
CA ALA A 497 -3.41 -20.44 7.58
C ALA A 497 -3.51 -20.62 9.10
N VAL A 498 -2.50 -20.19 9.84
CA VAL A 498 -2.38 -20.43 11.28
C VAL A 498 -2.20 -19.12 12.03
N TYR A 499 -3.03 -18.89 13.05
CA TYR A 499 -2.88 -17.81 14.01
C TYR A 499 -1.65 -18.02 14.90
N THR A 500 -0.90 -16.95 15.11
CA THR A 500 0.24 -16.89 16.04
C THR A 500 0.22 -15.55 16.78
N ASN A 501 1.06 -15.35 17.79
CA ASN A 501 1.24 -14.05 18.43
C ASN A 501 2.21 -13.11 17.68
N ASN A 502 2.61 -13.48 16.46
CA ASN A 502 3.37 -12.58 15.59
C ASN A 502 2.46 -11.48 15.00
N ILE A 503 3.07 -10.48 14.36
CA ILE A 503 2.33 -9.39 13.70
C ILE A 503 1.28 -9.98 12.72
N PRO A 504 0.06 -9.45 12.61
CA PRO A 504 -0.89 -9.90 11.61
C PRO A 504 -0.29 -9.93 10.21
N CYS A 505 -0.72 -10.86 9.38
CA CYS A 505 -0.38 -10.90 7.96
C CYS A 505 -1.64 -10.77 7.12
N GLY A 506 -1.52 -10.06 6.01
CA GLY A 506 -2.63 -9.69 5.14
C GLY A 506 -2.19 -9.54 3.69
N ALA A 507 -2.91 -8.73 2.93
CA ALA A 507 -2.62 -8.53 1.53
C ALA A 507 -1.23 -7.92 1.32
N MET A 508 -0.45 -8.48 0.40
CA MET A 508 0.71 -7.79 -0.18
C MET A 508 0.81 -8.13 -1.67
N ARG A 509 1.10 -7.14 -2.52
CA ARG A 509 1.19 -7.29 -3.99
C ARG A 509 1.87 -8.60 -4.42
N GLY A 510 1.13 -9.46 -5.12
CA GLY A 510 1.48 -10.87 -5.36
C GLY A 510 0.41 -11.78 -4.76
N PHE A 511 0.16 -11.64 -3.46
CA PHE A 511 -0.95 -12.25 -2.70
C PHE A 511 -0.88 -13.80 -2.67
N GLY A 512 0.09 -14.36 -1.94
CA GLY A 512 0.32 -15.80 -1.80
C GLY A 512 1.01 -16.47 -3.01
N VAL A 513 0.78 -15.93 -4.21
CA VAL A 513 1.32 -16.46 -5.47
C VAL A 513 2.84 -16.46 -5.48
N ASN A 514 3.49 -15.33 -5.15
CA ASN A 514 4.95 -15.21 -5.22
C ASN A 514 5.68 -16.27 -4.36
N GLN A 515 5.12 -16.63 -3.21
CA GLN A 515 5.67 -17.66 -2.35
C GLN A 515 5.59 -19.04 -3.02
N ALA A 516 4.42 -19.42 -3.54
CA ALA A 516 4.24 -20.69 -4.25
C ALA A 516 5.13 -20.79 -5.50
N ILE A 517 5.20 -19.71 -6.29
CA ILE A 517 6.05 -19.65 -7.50
C ILE A 517 7.53 -19.81 -7.16
N PHE A 518 8.02 -19.22 -6.06
CA PHE A 518 9.40 -19.41 -5.63
C PHE A 518 9.73 -20.89 -5.37
N GLY A 519 8.86 -21.60 -4.62
CA GLY A 519 9.05 -23.02 -4.34
C GLY A 519 8.98 -23.87 -5.61
N LEU A 520 7.96 -23.65 -6.45
CA LEU A 520 7.76 -24.39 -7.68
C LEU A 520 8.91 -24.19 -8.68
N GLU A 521 9.25 -22.95 -9.03
CA GLU A 521 10.26 -22.65 -10.06
C GLU A 521 11.66 -23.14 -9.67
N SER A 522 11.96 -23.17 -8.37
CA SER A 522 13.20 -23.77 -7.87
C SER A 522 13.27 -25.26 -8.21
N LEU A 523 12.16 -25.99 -8.04
CA LEU A 523 12.09 -27.42 -8.38
C LEU A 523 12.02 -27.68 -9.89
N ILE A 524 11.43 -26.76 -10.67
CA ILE A 524 11.48 -26.85 -12.13
C ILE A 524 12.92 -26.81 -12.63
N ASP A 525 13.77 -25.93 -12.07
CA ASP A 525 15.19 -25.89 -12.42
C ASP A 525 15.93 -27.17 -11.97
N GLU A 526 15.60 -27.75 -10.80
CA GLU A 526 16.14 -29.04 -10.37
C GLU A 526 15.73 -30.19 -11.32
N LEU A 527 14.48 -30.23 -11.78
CA LEU A 527 14.02 -31.22 -12.77
C LEU A 527 14.75 -31.06 -14.11
N CYS A 528 14.98 -29.83 -14.55
CA CYS A 528 15.78 -29.56 -15.75
C CYS A 528 17.21 -30.08 -15.60
N GLU A 529 17.83 -29.91 -14.43
CA GLU A 529 19.17 -30.43 -14.15
C GLU A 529 19.19 -31.97 -14.14
N GLN A 530 18.24 -32.62 -13.48
CA GLN A 530 18.15 -34.08 -13.41
C GLN A 530 17.98 -34.73 -14.79
N GLY A 531 17.10 -34.17 -15.63
CA GLY A 531 16.79 -34.71 -16.96
C GLY A 531 17.63 -34.15 -18.10
N GLY A 532 18.55 -33.21 -17.83
CA GLY A 532 19.32 -32.53 -18.86
C GLY A 532 18.46 -31.71 -19.83
N PHE A 533 17.33 -31.18 -19.37
CA PHE A 533 16.39 -30.42 -20.19
C PHE A 533 16.85 -28.97 -20.39
N ASP A 534 16.57 -28.41 -21.57
CA ASP A 534 16.70 -26.98 -21.79
C ASP A 534 15.67 -26.21 -20.94
N ARG A 535 16.15 -25.27 -20.11
CA ARG A 535 15.33 -24.58 -19.10
C ARG A 535 14.22 -23.72 -19.70
N TRP A 536 14.42 -23.16 -20.89
CA TRP A 536 13.40 -22.37 -21.56
C TRP A 536 12.38 -23.29 -22.23
N GLN A 537 12.85 -24.30 -22.97
CA GLN A 537 12.00 -25.23 -23.71
C GLN A 537 11.13 -26.08 -22.76
N PHE A 538 11.68 -26.51 -21.62
CA PHE A 538 10.92 -27.21 -20.58
C PHE A 538 9.71 -26.38 -20.14
N ARG A 539 9.94 -25.10 -19.81
CA ARG A 539 8.87 -24.19 -19.37
C ARG A 539 7.87 -23.94 -20.49
N TYR A 540 8.33 -23.74 -21.71
CA TYR A 540 7.47 -23.52 -22.87
C TYR A 540 6.54 -24.71 -23.14
N ASN A 541 7.08 -25.93 -23.10
CA ASN A 541 6.33 -27.16 -23.36
C ASN A 541 5.21 -27.36 -22.34
N ASN A 542 5.48 -27.08 -21.07
CA ASN A 542 4.54 -27.27 -19.97
C ASN A 542 3.64 -26.05 -19.69
N ALA A 543 3.90 -24.89 -20.30
CA ALA A 543 3.16 -23.65 -20.05
C ALA A 543 1.68 -23.79 -20.42
N LEU A 544 0.82 -23.22 -19.56
CA LEU A 544 -0.63 -23.17 -19.75
C LEU A 544 -1.01 -22.51 -21.07
N GLN A 545 -2.01 -23.10 -21.72
CA GLN A 545 -2.70 -22.60 -22.90
C GLN A 545 -4.21 -22.55 -22.65
N ASP A 546 -4.94 -21.95 -23.59
CA ASP A 546 -6.40 -22.01 -23.58
C ASP A 546 -6.84 -23.49 -23.69
N GLY A 547 -7.76 -23.90 -22.83
CA GLY A 547 -8.21 -25.29 -22.66
C GLY A 547 -7.45 -26.08 -21.58
N ASP A 548 -6.29 -25.60 -21.11
CA ASP A 548 -5.57 -26.25 -20.02
C ASP A 548 -6.17 -25.94 -18.64
N MET A 549 -5.77 -26.71 -17.63
CA MET A 549 -6.27 -26.60 -16.26
C MET A 549 -5.24 -26.02 -15.30
N THR A 550 -5.72 -25.19 -14.36
CA THR A 550 -4.93 -24.74 -13.22
C THR A 550 -4.82 -25.82 -12.13
N ALA A 551 -4.10 -25.51 -11.04
CA ALA A 551 -3.95 -26.38 -9.87
C ALA A 551 -5.28 -26.89 -9.30
N THR A 552 -6.34 -26.08 -9.37
CA THR A 552 -7.69 -26.38 -8.86
C THR A 552 -8.60 -27.07 -9.87
N GLY A 553 -8.16 -27.22 -11.12
CA GLY A 553 -8.96 -27.84 -12.18
C GLY A 553 -9.82 -26.84 -12.95
N GLN A 554 -9.70 -25.55 -12.66
CA GLN A 554 -10.30 -24.52 -13.49
C GLN A 554 -9.68 -24.57 -14.89
N ILE A 555 -10.54 -24.77 -15.90
CA ILE A 555 -10.15 -24.68 -17.30
C ILE A 555 -10.00 -23.20 -17.67
N ILE A 556 -8.87 -22.84 -18.29
CA ILE A 556 -8.63 -21.50 -18.82
C ILE A 556 -9.30 -21.43 -20.20
N GLU A 557 -10.46 -20.80 -20.28
CA GLU A 557 -11.22 -20.73 -21.54
C GLU A 557 -10.53 -19.84 -22.58
N ALA A 558 -9.91 -18.75 -22.14
CA ALA A 558 -9.22 -17.80 -23.00
C ALA A 558 -8.19 -16.96 -22.22
N GLY A 559 -7.20 -16.42 -22.93
CA GLY A 559 -6.29 -15.41 -22.41
C GLY A 559 -5.04 -15.96 -21.72
N ALA A 560 -4.69 -17.24 -21.95
CA ALA A 560 -3.44 -17.80 -21.48
C ALA A 560 -2.23 -17.11 -22.17
N GLY A 561 -1.49 -16.30 -21.41
CA GLY A 561 -0.38 -15.50 -21.92
C GLY A 561 1.02 -16.11 -21.75
N ALA A 562 1.16 -17.26 -21.07
CA ALA A 562 2.44 -17.76 -20.60
C ALA A 562 3.46 -17.99 -21.75
N ARG A 563 3.05 -18.71 -22.81
CA ARG A 563 3.91 -18.94 -23.99
C ARG A 563 4.30 -17.66 -24.72
N ALA A 564 3.36 -16.73 -24.89
CA ALA A 564 3.63 -15.44 -25.52
C ALA A 564 4.69 -14.64 -24.73
N THR A 565 4.64 -14.68 -23.40
CA THR A 565 5.66 -14.01 -22.56
C THR A 565 7.02 -14.69 -22.62
N LEU A 566 7.07 -16.03 -22.74
CA LEU A 566 8.31 -16.78 -22.89
C LEU A 566 9.00 -16.51 -24.24
N GLU A 567 8.24 -16.45 -25.33
CA GLU A 567 8.78 -16.10 -26.66
C GLU A 567 9.35 -14.68 -26.67
N ALA A 568 8.66 -13.73 -26.02
CA ALA A 568 9.09 -12.33 -25.98
C ALA A 568 10.45 -12.11 -25.29
N VAL A 569 10.92 -13.07 -24.49
CA VAL A 569 12.21 -12.99 -23.76
C VAL A 569 13.23 -14.04 -24.20
N LYS A 570 12.89 -14.85 -25.22
CA LYS A 570 13.68 -16.02 -25.63
C LYS A 570 15.10 -15.65 -26.06
N GLU A 571 15.21 -14.69 -26.98
CA GLU A 571 16.52 -14.27 -27.51
C GLU A 571 17.41 -13.71 -26.39
N GLN A 572 16.84 -12.91 -25.49
CA GLN A 572 17.57 -12.32 -24.37
C GLN A 572 18.01 -13.38 -23.36
N PHE A 573 17.18 -14.41 -23.12
CA PHE A 573 17.53 -15.52 -22.24
C PHE A 573 18.75 -16.29 -22.76
N TYR A 574 18.76 -16.68 -24.03
CA TYR A 574 19.88 -17.43 -24.62
C TYR A 574 21.13 -16.57 -24.86
N ALA A 575 20.97 -15.27 -25.09
CA ALA A 575 22.10 -14.35 -25.26
C ALA A 575 22.78 -13.96 -23.93
N ALA A 576 22.10 -14.12 -22.79
CA ALA A 576 22.63 -13.72 -21.50
C ALA A 576 23.74 -14.66 -21.01
N LYS A 577 24.85 -14.09 -20.54
CA LYS A 577 25.98 -14.84 -19.95
C LYS A 577 25.57 -15.68 -18.73
N TYR A 578 24.67 -15.12 -17.91
CA TYR A 578 24.07 -15.78 -16.76
C TYR A 578 22.57 -15.53 -16.83
N ALA A 579 21.78 -16.58 -17.03
CA ALA A 579 20.35 -16.49 -17.21
C ALA A 579 19.63 -17.33 -16.15
N GLY A 580 18.60 -16.74 -15.55
CA GLY A 580 17.61 -17.45 -14.75
C GLY A 580 16.22 -17.10 -15.30
N LEU A 581 15.29 -18.03 -15.19
CA LEU A 581 13.94 -17.85 -15.72
C LEU A 581 12.93 -18.38 -14.70
N ALA A 582 11.86 -17.61 -14.48
CA ALA A 582 10.76 -18.00 -13.62
C ALA A 582 9.44 -17.59 -14.28
N CYS A 583 8.47 -18.48 -14.31
CA CYS A 583 7.14 -18.19 -14.82
C CYS A 583 6.17 -17.94 -13.66
N GLY A 584 5.20 -17.06 -13.89
CA GLY A 584 4.14 -16.80 -12.92
C GLY A 584 2.83 -16.50 -13.62
N LEU A 585 1.73 -16.89 -12.99
CA LEU A 585 0.39 -16.53 -13.43
C LEU A 585 -0.19 -15.50 -12.47
N LYS A 586 -0.87 -14.48 -13.02
CA LYS A 586 -1.63 -13.52 -12.21
C LYS A 586 -3.00 -13.33 -12.83
N ASN A 587 -4.04 -13.62 -12.07
CA ASN A 587 -5.41 -13.33 -12.45
C ASN A 587 -5.77 -11.86 -12.17
N THR A 588 -6.83 -11.39 -12.84
CA THR A 588 -7.53 -10.15 -12.54
C THR A 588 -8.84 -10.48 -11.84
N GLY A 589 -9.19 -9.75 -10.77
CA GLY A 589 -10.41 -9.99 -10.00
C GLY A 589 -10.19 -10.82 -8.73
N ILE A 590 -11.23 -10.93 -7.91
CA ILE A 590 -11.17 -11.64 -6.63
C ILE A 590 -11.02 -13.15 -6.83
N GLY A 591 -11.50 -13.72 -7.94
CA GLY A 591 -11.37 -15.14 -8.31
C GLY A 591 -12.52 -16.02 -7.80
N ASN A 592 -12.45 -17.32 -8.09
CA ASN A 592 -13.40 -18.36 -7.65
C ASN A 592 -14.89 -18.12 -8.05
N GLY A 593 -15.15 -17.35 -9.10
CA GLY A 593 -16.52 -17.06 -9.57
C GLY A 593 -17.31 -16.04 -8.73
N MET A 594 -16.66 -15.33 -7.80
CA MET A 594 -17.32 -14.29 -6.99
C MET A 594 -17.81 -13.13 -7.88
N PRO A 595 -19.08 -12.70 -7.75
CA PRO A 595 -19.60 -11.53 -8.44
C PRO A 595 -18.80 -10.24 -8.20
N ASP A 596 -18.50 -9.62 -9.32
CA ASP A 596 -17.50 -8.61 -9.63
C ASP A 596 -17.92 -7.12 -9.81
N ALA A 597 -18.39 -6.34 -8.82
CA ALA A 597 -19.13 -5.09 -9.13
C ALA A 597 -18.33 -3.77 -8.96
N SER A 598 -18.67 -2.77 -9.79
CA SER A 598 -18.24 -1.37 -9.67
C SER A 598 -19.36 -0.43 -10.13
N LYS A 599 -19.59 0.65 -9.39
CA LYS A 599 -20.48 1.76 -9.77
C LYS A 599 -19.65 3.01 -10.10
N VAL A 600 -20.13 3.80 -11.07
CA VAL A 600 -19.59 5.11 -11.39
C VAL A 600 -20.73 6.07 -11.69
N ARG A 601 -20.51 7.36 -11.41
CA ARG A 601 -21.37 8.46 -11.83
C ARG A 601 -20.51 9.48 -12.56
N VAL A 602 -21.02 10.01 -13.66
CA VAL A 602 -20.42 11.11 -14.40
C VAL A 602 -21.43 12.25 -14.42
N GLU A 603 -20.98 13.44 -14.02
CA GLU A 603 -21.79 14.65 -13.97
C GLU A 603 -21.12 15.77 -14.75
N ILE A 604 -21.84 16.37 -15.70
CA ILE A 604 -21.39 17.55 -16.42
C ILE A 604 -21.87 18.76 -15.62
N GLU A 605 -21.00 19.34 -14.78
CA GLU A 605 -21.36 20.48 -13.94
C GLU A 605 -21.24 21.82 -14.70
N ALA A 606 -20.31 21.91 -15.65
CA ALA A 606 -20.07 23.09 -16.49
C ALA A 606 -19.40 22.69 -17.82
N PRO A 607 -19.33 23.59 -18.83
CA PRO A 607 -18.68 23.30 -20.12
C PRO A 607 -17.21 22.82 -20.01
N ASP A 608 -16.51 23.28 -18.98
CA ASP A 608 -15.10 22.97 -18.68
C ASP A 608 -14.93 22.10 -17.43
N ARG A 609 -16.02 21.53 -16.89
CA ARG A 609 -15.99 20.72 -15.66
C ARG A 609 -16.93 19.52 -15.71
N ILE A 610 -16.31 18.34 -15.75
CA ILE A 610 -16.95 17.02 -15.71
C ILE A 610 -16.46 16.29 -14.47
N VAL A 611 -17.35 15.93 -13.56
CA VAL A 611 -17.01 15.17 -12.34
C VAL A 611 -17.22 13.69 -12.59
N ILE A 612 -16.19 12.90 -12.27
CA ILE A 612 -16.24 11.44 -12.23
C ILE A 612 -16.24 11.01 -10.76
N ASP A 613 -17.34 10.44 -10.31
CA ASP A 613 -17.46 9.79 -9.02
C ASP A 613 -17.24 8.28 -9.17
N HIS A 614 -16.32 7.73 -8.38
CA HIS A 614 -16.11 6.28 -8.26
C HIS A 614 -15.61 5.93 -6.85
N GLY A 615 -15.69 4.68 -6.42
CA GLY A 615 -15.24 4.27 -5.08
C GLY A 615 -13.80 3.77 -4.95
N TRP A 616 -13.02 3.72 -6.04
CA TRP A 616 -11.66 3.14 -6.05
C TRP A 616 -10.60 4.05 -5.44
N THR A 617 -9.72 3.49 -4.60
CA THR A 617 -8.55 4.18 -4.03
C THR A 617 -7.43 4.38 -5.06
N GLU A 618 -6.98 5.63 -5.23
CA GLU A 618 -5.71 6.00 -5.86
C GLU A 618 -4.56 5.97 -4.84
N MET A 619 -3.61 5.05 -5.06
CA MET A 619 -2.41 4.88 -4.24
C MET A 619 -1.12 5.23 -5.00
N GLY A 620 -1.25 5.79 -6.20
CA GLY A 620 -0.16 6.02 -7.14
C GLY A 620 -0.22 5.19 -8.43
N GLN A 621 -1.06 4.16 -8.51
CA GLN A 621 -1.17 3.27 -9.66
C GLN A 621 -1.86 3.91 -10.88
N GLY A 622 -2.57 5.05 -10.69
CA GLY A 622 -3.21 5.78 -11.79
C GLY A 622 -4.62 5.33 -12.14
N VAL A 623 -5.43 4.89 -11.17
CA VAL A 623 -6.84 4.50 -11.40
C VAL A 623 -7.69 5.69 -11.85
N HIS A 624 -7.42 6.89 -11.31
CA HIS A 624 -8.10 8.12 -11.74
C HIS A 624 -7.81 8.46 -13.20
N THR A 625 -6.53 8.36 -13.61
CA THR A 625 -6.11 8.57 -15.00
C THR A 625 -6.80 7.57 -15.91
N MET A 626 -6.90 6.31 -15.49
CA MET A 626 -7.56 5.26 -16.26
C MET A 626 -9.05 5.60 -16.46
N ALA A 627 -9.77 6.00 -15.42
CA ALA A 627 -11.19 6.38 -15.53
C ALA A 627 -11.40 7.56 -16.50
N ILE A 628 -10.54 8.57 -16.43
CA ILE A 628 -10.51 9.71 -17.36
C ILE A 628 -10.26 9.22 -18.80
N GLN A 629 -9.25 8.38 -19.01
CA GLN A 629 -8.90 7.91 -20.35
C GLN A 629 -10.00 7.04 -20.96
N THR A 630 -10.66 6.21 -20.16
CA THR A 630 -11.81 5.42 -20.60
C THR A 630 -12.96 6.33 -21.01
N LEU A 631 -13.36 7.29 -20.18
CA LEU A 631 -14.44 8.20 -20.53
C LEU A 631 -14.13 9.00 -21.80
N ALA A 632 -12.90 9.54 -21.92
CA ALA A 632 -12.47 10.30 -23.10
C ALA A 632 -12.43 9.45 -24.37
N THR A 633 -12.04 8.17 -24.26
CA THR A 633 -12.07 7.22 -25.39
C THR A 633 -13.49 6.97 -25.86
N GLU A 634 -14.39 6.73 -24.90
CA GLU A 634 -15.76 6.32 -25.17
C GLU A 634 -16.66 7.47 -25.62
N THR A 635 -16.34 8.72 -25.28
CA THR A 635 -17.21 9.88 -25.55
C THR A 635 -16.58 10.95 -26.45
N GLY A 636 -15.26 10.95 -26.60
CA GLY A 636 -14.52 12.03 -27.26
C GLY A 636 -14.41 13.33 -26.45
N LEU A 637 -14.95 13.36 -25.22
CA LEU A 637 -14.87 14.52 -24.33
C LEU A 637 -13.42 14.84 -23.95
N ASN A 638 -13.14 16.13 -23.76
CA ASN A 638 -11.80 16.60 -23.42
C ASN A 638 -11.39 16.15 -22.01
N PRO A 639 -10.35 15.32 -21.85
CA PRO A 639 -9.92 14.81 -20.55
C PRO A 639 -9.42 15.91 -19.60
N ARG A 640 -9.09 17.11 -20.11
CA ARG A 640 -8.68 18.26 -19.28
C ARG A 640 -9.81 18.83 -18.42
N HIS A 641 -11.06 18.60 -18.81
CA HIS A 641 -12.23 19.08 -18.07
C HIS A 641 -12.65 18.09 -16.98
N MET A 642 -12.04 16.90 -16.93
CA MET A 642 -12.45 15.83 -16.03
C MET A 642 -11.75 15.94 -14.67
N VAL A 643 -12.53 15.91 -13.60
CA VAL A 643 -12.06 15.82 -12.21
C VAL A 643 -12.61 14.56 -11.56
N VAL A 644 -11.82 13.94 -10.69
CA VAL A 644 -12.21 12.69 -10.02
C VAL A 644 -12.47 12.96 -8.55
N ARG A 645 -13.57 12.42 -8.04
CA ARG A 645 -13.96 12.48 -6.63
C ARG A 645 -14.26 11.07 -6.13
N VAL A 646 -13.78 10.77 -4.92
CA VAL A 646 -14.01 9.49 -4.24
C VAL A 646 -14.48 9.79 -2.84
N ASP A 647 -15.79 9.71 -2.67
CA ASP A 647 -16.51 10.12 -1.48
C ASP A 647 -17.76 9.27 -1.34
N THR A 648 -17.92 8.63 -0.19
CA THR A 648 -19.02 7.69 0.05
C THR A 648 -20.39 8.36 0.02
N ALA A 649 -20.48 9.69 0.18
CA ALA A 649 -21.73 10.43 0.07
C ALA A 649 -22.41 10.31 -1.30
N PHE A 650 -21.66 9.95 -2.35
CA PHE A 650 -22.19 9.76 -3.70
C PHE A 650 -22.55 8.31 -4.02
N GLU A 651 -22.42 7.37 -3.06
CA GLU A 651 -22.87 5.97 -3.16
C GLU A 651 -22.34 5.20 -4.40
N GLN A 652 -21.14 5.55 -4.87
CA GLN A 652 -20.43 4.83 -5.94
C GLN A 652 -19.68 3.61 -5.41
N GLU A 653 -20.46 2.72 -4.80
CA GLU A 653 -19.98 1.53 -4.10
C GLU A 653 -19.14 0.62 -5.00
N THR A 654 -18.06 0.13 -4.43
CA THR A 654 -17.14 -0.84 -5.01
C THR A 654 -16.41 -1.57 -3.88
N GLY A 655 -15.90 -2.76 -4.17
CA GLY A 655 -14.91 -3.40 -3.29
C GLY A 655 -13.58 -2.65 -3.27
N MET A 656 -12.67 -3.11 -2.43
CA MET A 656 -11.35 -2.51 -2.22
C MET A 656 -10.46 -2.52 -3.48
N THR A 657 -9.54 -1.56 -3.57
CA THR A 657 -8.50 -1.52 -4.61
C THR A 657 -7.43 -2.57 -4.35
N THR A 658 -7.73 -3.82 -4.70
CA THR A 658 -6.87 -4.99 -4.55
C THR A 658 -6.94 -5.90 -5.79
N ALA A 659 -6.21 -7.02 -5.77
CA ALA A 659 -6.30 -8.09 -6.78
C ALA A 659 -6.22 -7.66 -8.26
N SER A 660 -5.52 -6.54 -8.54
CA SER A 660 -5.37 -5.96 -9.88
C SER A 660 -6.69 -5.68 -10.62
N ARG A 661 -7.82 -5.58 -9.91
CA ARG A 661 -9.17 -5.60 -10.51
C ARG A 661 -9.73 -4.23 -10.88
N ALA A 662 -9.23 -3.17 -10.24
CA ALA A 662 -9.79 -1.82 -10.35
C ALA A 662 -9.89 -1.32 -11.79
N THR A 663 -8.82 -1.48 -12.59
CA THR A 663 -8.80 -1.08 -14.00
C THR A 663 -9.94 -1.69 -14.79
N SER A 664 -10.12 -3.01 -14.69
CA SER A 664 -11.16 -3.72 -15.44
C SER A 664 -12.56 -3.31 -14.99
N LEU A 665 -12.80 -3.20 -13.68
CA LEU A 665 -14.13 -2.94 -13.17
C LEU A 665 -14.58 -1.48 -13.34
N VAL A 666 -13.72 -0.52 -13.00
CA VAL A 666 -14.05 0.90 -13.22
C VAL A 666 -14.03 1.25 -14.71
N GLY A 667 -13.20 0.58 -15.51
CA GLY A 667 -13.20 0.69 -16.96
C GLY A 667 -14.53 0.22 -17.56
N ASN A 668 -14.98 -0.99 -17.20
CA ASN A 668 -16.27 -1.52 -17.67
C ASN A 668 -17.45 -0.67 -17.20
N ALA A 669 -17.46 -0.23 -15.95
CA ALA A 669 -18.49 0.66 -15.43
C ALA A 669 -18.52 2.01 -16.18
N MET A 670 -17.34 2.54 -16.54
CA MET A 670 -17.22 3.77 -17.32
C MET A 670 -17.69 3.59 -18.76
N ILE A 671 -17.34 2.47 -19.41
CA ILE A 671 -17.83 2.13 -20.75
C ILE A 671 -19.36 2.05 -20.76
N ASP A 672 -19.95 1.44 -19.73
CA ASP A 672 -21.40 1.35 -19.61
C ASP A 672 -22.05 2.72 -19.37
N CYS A 673 -21.50 3.53 -18.45
CA CYS A 673 -21.94 4.89 -18.19
C CYS A 673 -21.88 5.77 -19.46
N ALA A 674 -20.80 5.65 -20.23
CA ALA A 674 -20.57 6.43 -21.44
C ALA A 674 -21.60 6.17 -22.55
N LYS A 675 -22.29 5.02 -22.55
CA LYS A 675 -23.38 4.75 -23.52
C LYS A 675 -24.47 5.81 -23.45
N LYS A 676 -24.89 6.18 -22.24
CA LYS A 676 -25.93 7.20 -22.02
C LYS A 676 -25.44 8.59 -22.44
N ILE A 677 -24.22 8.94 -22.05
CA ILE A 677 -23.59 10.22 -22.42
C ILE A 677 -23.48 10.36 -23.94
N ARG A 678 -23.07 9.30 -24.65
CA ARG A 678 -23.03 9.32 -26.13
C ARG A 678 -24.40 9.55 -26.75
N GLN A 679 -25.44 8.93 -26.20
CA GLN A 679 -26.81 9.12 -26.68
C GLN A 679 -27.26 10.57 -26.49
N ASP A 680 -27.00 11.15 -25.32
CA ASP A 680 -27.31 12.54 -25.03
C ASP A 680 -26.53 13.50 -25.93
N LEU A 681 -25.22 13.28 -26.11
CA LEU A 681 -24.37 14.08 -27.01
C LEU A 681 -24.88 14.01 -28.45
N ALA A 682 -25.21 12.82 -28.97
CA ALA A 682 -25.72 12.67 -30.33
C ALA A 682 -27.09 13.33 -30.55
N ALA A 683 -27.90 13.48 -29.49
CA ALA A 683 -29.20 14.16 -29.55
C ALA A 683 -29.08 15.69 -29.50
N HIS A 684 -27.91 16.23 -29.15
CA HIS A 684 -27.68 17.66 -28.94
C HIS A 684 -26.46 18.20 -29.73
N THR A 685 -25.97 17.45 -30.72
CA THR A 685 -24.95 17.87 -31.70
C THR A 685 -25.49 18.75 -32.81
#